data_AF-A0A409YDD2-F1
#
_entry.id   AF-A0A409YDD2-F1
#
_cell.length_a   1.000
_cell.length_b   1.000
_cell.length_c   1.000
_cell.angle_alpha   90.00
_cell.angle_beta   90.00
_cell.angle_gamma   90.00
#
_symmetry.space_group_name_H-M   'P 1'
#
loop_
_entity.id
_entity.type
_entity.pdbx_description
1 polymer ?
#
loop_
_entity_poly.entity_id
_entity_poly.type
_entity_poly.pdbx_seq_one_letter_code
_entity_poly.pdbx_strand_id
1 'polypeptide(L)'
;MSLPLDNLRIYPPIGIARVGNSTKDDGWFIGPEVPGYFPVPEGGFKDSELAVKRQAARFRVYAFGKNGEVLGELNKSTGYDLIWNVQVVNKKASWYTFMGRSQEGAFQPGYTTLRNPTVQPNLPPDERTRLIVDSGPQIVAGTNVAPIQLAGDFYGSKKTPTHIYLGEARTDEEGRLVVLAGRGLSRSILKEDDPYPYILTDFDSPDWIDDTSDGWISVTVKPHSGYNQVDVPVKARVIGTTPKFANGIYAPTSLYDLMEEVYEREKRSALGKQYDVGEVDWYKHVWPLIQRPPLLSWVNIQADGGHGPNGPGNFFDEGWQESLSDPSEVSKSIRQGVLGRMRLPESNSKYDQARTGQAYPYFMPWLSGDNGRTTAGDPSTFASITELQYDRLVKWSKGEFTKVAQPQYKRFEDIPLQDQPAALTKAALEATIGAPLYPGIEMSWNAEMRDTYDFHSPFTINADVKPGDLTKFLSLPWQSDFYMCRSYWWPSARPDSIVTEDTYKIVSQSVVKSNIAQKLTDRVPWERGLHENYTDEFPDQPLFANTDMAKNWHKLGFIVQRPSYGPEPIFVETQRSPIHRDQKPVPLPKDSDAPRLPKRGGPLVLPKRDSQNHPIKSVESLRTHLQTAMSIELATIPLYLYGMYSIKIPDQFANDPRYYDPVIGAIRGVVAEEMLHLSLAGNVLRAVGGTPKLYDPNYMPYYPMLMPGRVPKLWLQLRKANKANLQTFIDVETREKPGAKPEADEYETLGQFYDAIKDGLKYLDATVDNLFQPDTAIYQFSPGLGYQSNIRDTGGSIVVTDLKTALDALTLIVIQGEGSPGPYDDPDKLEHDHYDVFTDLKDGDASWDVYPVVENPVTSDYWKYDKSCQVSLTFDAAYCFLLRTIEVLWTVDKDGDRHNLVLGNMYGIMMGILAPLAKFLVSQPIGPSGQRAAPCFGYYEFKDGETELKQLQDEMQATINAYLKITAETRDQVAVHDFGPMLETLLPIQTTINDLVDIQTFEKRNVGSSKKAKLPGVEMRGAKGFAKGS
;
A
#
# COMPACT_ATOMS: atom_id res chain seq x y z
N MET A 1 37.41 -38.92 31.39
CA MET A 1 38.53 -38.65 30.47
C MET A 1 38.49 -37.17 30.15
N SER A 2 39.58 -36.43 30.38
CA SER A 2 39.66 -35.03 29.98
C SER A 2 39.78 -34.96 28.46
N LEU A 3 38.89 -34.22 27.81
CA LEU A 3 38.94 -33.89 26.39
C LEU A 3 40.15 -32.98 26.08
N PRO A 4 40.81 -33.14 24.92
CA PRO A 4 41.93 -32.29 24.51
C PRO A 4 41.47 -30.86 24.21
N LEU A 5 42.31 -29.87 24.51
CA LEU A 5 41.99 -28.44 24.39
C LEU A 5 42.58 -27.78 23.13
N ASP A 6 43.12 -28.56 22.19
CA ASP A 6 43.86 -28.04 21.04
C ASP A 6 42.96 -27.52 19.90
N ASN A 7 41.68 -27.89 19.87
CA ASN A 7 40.73 -27.48 18.83
C ASN A 7 39.32 -27.34 19.44
N LEU A 8 38.99 -26.12 19.86
CA LEU A 8 37.73 -25.78 20.53
C LEU A 8 36.93 -24.80 19.68
N ARG A 9 35.59 -24.94 19.70
CA ARG A 9 34.68 -24.04 18.96
C ARG A 9 33.37 -23.83 19.72
N ILE A 10 32.77 -22.67 19.51
CA ILE A 10 31.49 -22.28 20.11
C ILE A 10 30.36 -22.58 19.12
N TYR A 11 29.27 -23.18 19.59
CA TYR A 11 28.07 -23.47 18.80
C TYR A 11 26.78 -22.98 19.48
N PRO A 12 25.81 -22.44 18.71
CA PRO A 12 25.93 -22.11 17.29
C PRO A 12 26.94 -20.96 17.06
N PRO A 13 27.62 -20.90 15.91
CA PRO A 13 28.48 -19.78 15.53
C PRO A 13 27.75 -18.43 15.55
N ILE A 14 26.47 -18.43 15.23
CA ILE A 14 25.57 -17.28 15.26
C ILE A 14 24.30 -17.72 15.99
N GLY A 15 24.07 -17.19 17.19
CA GLY A 15 22.85 -17.42 17.96
C GLY A 15 21.78 -16.36 17.67
N ILE A 16 20.53 -16.78 17.58
CA ILE A 16 19.38 -15.89 17.36
C ILE A 16 18.56 -15.78 18.65
N ALA A 17 18.63 -14.62 19.28
CA ALA A 17 17.78 -14.24 20.41
C ALA A 17 16.68 -13.28 19.92
N ARG A 18 15.46 -13.42 20.43
CA ARG A 18 14.32 -12.57 20.02
C ARG A 18 13.73 -11.81 21.18
N VAL A 19 13.40 -10.55 20.93
CA VAL A 19 12.83 -9.65 21.93
C VAL A 19 11.46 -10.11 22.44
N GLY A 20 11.12 -9.71 23.65
CA GLY A 20 9.92 -10.12 24.37
C GLY A 20 9.72 -9.25 25.60
N ASN A 21 8.53 -8.72 25.84
CA ASN A 21 8.29 -7.77 26.93
C ASN A 21 8.05 -8.43 28.30
N SER A 22 8.04 -9.77 28.39
CA SER A 22 7.92 -10.45 29.67
C SER A 22 9.19 -10.32 30.53
N THR A 23 8.98 -9.98 31.80
CA THR A 23 10.03 -9.89 32.83
C THR A 23 9.90 -10.97 33.91
N LYS A 24 9.00 -11.93 33.73
CA LYS A 24 8.81 -13.04 34.67
C LYS A 24 9.93 -14.08 34.56
N ASP A 25 10.08 -14.90 35.59
CA ASP A 25 11.07 -15.97 35.61
C ASP A 25 10.82 -17.03 34.51
N ASP A 26 9.56 -17.30 34.20
CA ASP A 26 9.10 -18.15 33.08
C ASP A 26 8.87 -17.36 31.77
N GLY A 27 9.28 -16.08 31.76
CA GLY A 27 9.09 -15.11 30.68
C GLY A 27 10.03 -15.26 29.49
N TRP A 28 10.63 -16.44 29.32
CA TRP A 28 11.58 -16.73 28.24
C TRP A 28 11.70 -18.24 27.99
N PHE A 29 12.27 -18.62 26.85
CA PHE A 29 12.51 -20.00 26.46
C PHE A 29 13.74 -20.10 25.54
N ILE A 30 14.33 -21.29 25.41
CA ILE A 30 15.43 -21.53 24.48
C ILE A 30 14.89 -21.66 23.05
N GLY A 31 15.53 -20.97 22.11
CA GLY A 31 15.21 -21.08 20.68
C GLY A 31 15.48 -22.46 20.09
N PRO A 32 15.29 -22.65 18.77
CA PRO A 32 15.54 -23.92 18.10
C PRO A 32 16.99 -24.42 18.28
N GLU A 33 17.15 -25.64 18.78
CA GLU A 33 18.44 -26.37 18.84
C GLU A 33 18.42 -27.64 17.96
N VAL A 34 17.28 -27.98 17.37
CA VAL A 34 17.07 -29.18 16.55
C VAL A 34 16.55 -28.75 15.17
N PRO A 35 17.23 -29.10 14.07
CA PRO A 35 16.76 -28.78 12.72
C PRO A 35 15.39 -29.41 12.45
N GLY A 36 14.50 -28.67 11.79
CA GLY A 36 13.13 -29.08 11.54
C GLY A 36 12.17 -28.81 12.68
N TYR A 37 12.64 -28.39 13.87
CA TYR A 37 11.84 -28.33 15.08
C TYR A 37 11.79 -26.94 15.70
N PHE A 38 10.58 -26.41 15.83
CA PHE A 38 10.31 -25.11 16.43
C PHE A 38 9.72 -25.30 17.83
N PRO A 39 10.46 -25.01 18.90
CA PRO A 39 9.96 -25.20 20.25
C PRO A 39 8.75 -24.30 20.50
N VAL A 40 7.69 -24.88 21.07
CA VAL A 40 6.57 -24.12 21.63
C VAL A 40 6.78 -24.09 23.14
N PRO A 41 6.99 -22.91 23.75
CA PRO A 41 7.20 -22.81 25.19
C PRO A 41 5.96 -23.29 25.98
N GLU A 42 6.21 -23.79 27.19
CA GLU A 42 5.13 -24.15 28.12
C GLU A 42 4.25 -22.92 28.41
N GLY A 43 2.93 -23.12 28.36
CA GLY A 43 1.95 -22.02 28.45
C GLY A 43 1.85 -21.14 27.20
N GLY A 44 2.64 -21.42 26.15
CA GLY A 44 2.68 -20.65 24.91
C GLY A 44 3.65 -19.47 24.94
N PHE A 45 3.64 -18.68 23.88
CA PHE A 45 4.59 -17.60 23.61
C PHE A 45 4.37 -16.34 24.45
N LYS A 46 3.29 -16.30 25.24
CA LYS A 46 3.04 -15.25 26.22
C LYS A 46 2.91 -15.83 27.62
N ASP A 47 3.31 -15.05 28.61
CA ASP A 47 3.16 -15.39 30.02
C ASP A 47 1.71 -15.22 30.50
N SER A 48 1.48 -15.45 31.79
CA SER A 48 0.15 -15.32 32.41
C SER A 48 -0.42 -13.90 32.42
N GLU A 49 0.39 -12.88 32.15
CA GLU A 49 -0.04 -11.48 31.97
C GLU A 49 -0.17 -11.10 30.48
N LEU A 50 -0.05 -12.08 29.58
CA LEU A 50 -0.03 -11.90 28.14
C LEU A 50 1.14 -11.02 27.66
N ALA A 51 2.25 -10.99 28.39
CA ALA A 51 3.51 -10.41 27.90
C ALA A 51 4.28 -11.47 27.09
N VAL A 52 4.88 -11.07 25.98
CA VAL A 52 5.63 -11.93 25.06
C VAL A 52 6.89 -12.46 25.73
N LYS A 53 7.05 -13.79 25.75
CA LYS A 53 8.24 -14.46 26.25
C LYS A 53 9.42 -14.23 25.31
N ARG A 54 10.60 -13.95 25.87
CA ARG A 54 11.84 -13.78 25.09
C ARG A 54 12.37 -15.12 24.58
N GLN A 55 12.83 -15.17 23.33
CA GLN A 55 13.58 -16.32 22.83
C GLN A 55 15.07 -16.12 23.14
N ALA A 56 15.67 -17.06 23.85
CA ALA A 56 17.08 -17.03 24.20
C ALA A 56 17.94 -17.87 23.24
N ALA A 57 19.17 -17.42 22.99
CA ALA A 57 20.20 -18.19 22.32
C ALA A 57 21.10 -18.87 23.37
N ARG A 58 21.26 -20.18 23.28
CA ARG A 58 22.16 -20.96 24.14
C ARG A 58 23.44 -21.34 23.39
N PHE A 59 24.58 -21.12 24.02
CA PHE A 59 25.90 -21.38 23.45
C PHE A 59 26.62 -22.48 24.21
N ARG A 60 27.25 -23.37 23.44
CA ARG A 60 27.98 -24.56 23.90
C ARG A 60 29.39 -24.53 23.37
N VAL A 61 30.31 -25.21 24.05
CA VAL A 61 31.70 -25.36 23.59
C VAL A 61 31.92 -26.82 23.22
N TYR A 62 32.46 -27.09 22.04
CA TYR A 62 32.80 -28.44 21.60
C TYR A 62 34.31 -28.58 21.38
N ALA A 63 34.84 -29.73 21.78
CA ALA A 63 36.19 -30.16 21.47
C ALA A 63 36.19 -31.04 20.21
N PHE A 64 37.19 -30.83 19.36
CA PHE A 64 37.38 -31.57 18.12
C PHE A 64 38.74 -32.26 18.11
N GLY A 65 38.79 -33.43 17.47
CA GLY A 65 40.05 -34.10 17.21
C GLY A 65 40.78 -33.50 16.00
N LYS A 66 41.94 -34.07 15.69
CA LYS A 66 42.81 -33.58 14.61
C LYS A 66 42.18 -33.74 13.22
N ASN A 67 41.27 -34.69 13.06
CA ASN A 67 40.62 -34.98 11.78
C ASN A 67 39.21 -34.34 11.69
N GLY A 68 38.86 -33.47 12.64
CA GLY A 68 37.57 -32.79 12.69
C GLY A 68 36.43 -33.60 13.31
N GLU A 69 36.72 -34.77 13.89
CA GLU A 69 35.75 -35.55 14.65
C GLU A 69 35.32 -34.82 15.92
N VAL A 70 34.02 -34.82 16.22
CA VAL A 70 33.47 -34.21 17.44
C VAL A 70 33.79 -35.11 18.62
N LEU A 71 34.57 -34.62 19.59
CA LEU A 71 34.98 -35.40 20.76
C LEU A 71 33.98 -35.28 21.92
N GLY A 72 33.29 -34.15 22.03
CA GLY A 72 32.31 -33.90 23.08
C GLY A 72 32.08 -32.43 23.38
N GLU A 73 30.99 -32.16 24.10
CA GLU A 73 30.72 -30.85 24.69
C GLU A 73 31.57 -30.63 25.95
N LEU A 74 32.17 -29.44 26.10
CA LEU A 74 32.86 -28.99 27.31
C LEU A 74 31.89 -28.19 28.18
N ASN A 75 31.67 -28.65 29.41
CA ASN A 75 30.78 -28.05 30.39
C ASN A 75 31.10 -28.59 31.81
N LYS A 76 30.29 -28.22 32.80
CA LYS A 76 30.48 -28.67 34.19
C LYS A 76 30.47 -30.19 34.34
N SER A 77 29.49 -30.88 33.75
CA SER A 77 29.39 -32.35 33.85
C SER A 77 30.54 -33.08 33.16
N THR A 78 31.20 -32.47 32.16
CA THR A 78 32.41 -33.01 31.52
C THR A 78 33.72 -32.55 32.17
N GLY A 79 33.66 -31.79 33.27
CA GLY A 79 34.81 -31.44 34.10
C GLY A 79 35.48 -30.10 33.75
N TYR A 80 34.72 -29.14 33.20
CA TYR A 80 35.21 -27.84 32.76
C TYR A 80 34.34 -26.70 33.29
N ASP A 81 34.98 -25.63 33.74
CA ASP A 81 34.34 -24.33 33.98
C ASP A 81 34.45 -23.47 32.72
N LEU A 82 33.34 -22.81 32.37
CA LEU A 82 33.26 -21.89 31.24
C LEU A 82 33.17 -20.45 31.73
N ILE A 83 34.08 -19.60 31.24
CA ILE A 83 34.14 -18.17 31.55
C ILE A 83 33.81 -17.43 30.26
N TRP A 84 32.59 -16.94 30.16
CA TRP A 84 32.08 -16.28 28.97
C TRP A 84 32.32 -14.77 29.02
N ASN A 85 32.61 -14.19 27.87
CA ASN A 85 32.60 -12.75 27.64
C ASN A 85 31.57 -12.43 26.56
N VAL A 86 30.66 -11.52 26.86
CA VAL A 86 29.56 -11.12 25.98
C VAL A 86 29.55 -9.60 25.85
N GLN A 87 29.53 -9.11 24.61
CA GLN A 87 29.33 -7.69 24.30
C GLN A 87 28.31 -7.58 23.19
N VAL A 88 27.24 -6.80 23.38
CA VAL A 88 26.25 -6.48 22.35
C VAL A 88 26.19 -4.97 22.13
N VAL A 89 25.97 -4.57 20.88
CA VAL A 89 25.98 -3.16 20.48
C VAL A 89 24.83 -2.90 19.51
N ASN A 90 24.16 -1.75 19.67
CA ASN A 90 23.24 -1.20 18.69
C ASN A 90 23.88 0.03 18.02
N LYS A 91 24.11 -0.05 16.71
CA LYS A 91 24.67 1.02 15.87
C LYS A 91 23.67 1.62 14.88
N LYS A 92 22.39 1.23 14.93
CA LYS A 92 21.39 1.67 13.94
C LYS A 92 21.33 3.18 13.83
N ALA A 93 21.31 3.89 14.96
CA ALA A 93 21.16 5.35 14.99
C ALA A 93 22.39 6.12 14.49
N SER A 94 23.58 5.51 14.54
CA SER A 94 24.84 6.14 14.10
C SER A 94 25.11 5.98 12.60
N TRP A 95 24.41 5.03 11.97
CA TRP A 95 24.62 4.60 10.60
C TRP A 95 23.93 5.51 9.56
N TYR A 96 23.89 5.07 8.30
CA TYR A 96 23.25 5.79 7.19
C TYR A 96 21.76 5.46 7.08
N THR A 97 21.02 6.36 6.46
CA THR A 97 19.62 6.16 6.03
C THR A 97 19.52 5.01 5.03
N PHE A 98 18.41 4.28 5.06
CA PHE A 98 18.20 3.14 4.15
C PHE A 98 17.49 3.61 2.88
N MET A 99 18.12 3.39 1.72
CA MET A 99 17.61 3.81 0.40
C MET A 99 17.47 2.66 -0.60
N GLY A 100 17.47 1.42 -0.12
CA GLY A 100 17.44 0.23 -0.98
C GLY A 100 18.80 -0.18 -1.55
N ARG A 101 18.83 -1.35 -2.20
CA ARG A 101 20.06 -1.99 -2.71
C ARG A 101 20.56 -1.41 -4.05
N SER A 102 19.65 -1.00 -4.94
CA SER A 102 19.93 -0.70 -6.36
C SER A 102 19.53 0.70 -6.83
N GLN A 103 18.89 1.52 -6.00
CA GLN A 103 18.80 2.96 -6.26
C GLN A 103 20.19 3.59 -6.09
N GLU A 104 20.41 4.83 -6.56
CA GLU A 104 21.65 5.63 -6.43
C GLU A 104 22.16 5.84 -4.97
N GLY A 105 21.70 5.05 -3.98
CA GLY A 105 22.00 5.12 -2.55
C GLY A 105 22.69 3.90 -1.95
N ALA A 106 23.20 2.93 -2.73
CA ALA A 106 24.18 1.97 -2.20
C ALA A 106 25.51 2.68 -1.94
N PHE A 107 25.69 3.22 -0.73
CA PHE A 107 26.95 3.77 -0.20
C PHE A 107 27.79 4.53 -1.24
N GLN A 108 27.18 5.52 -1.90
CA GLN A 108 27.95 6.46 -2.71
C GLN A 108 28.41 7.63 -1.85
N PRO A 109 29.72 7.85 -1.68
CA PRO A 109 30.24 9.03 -1.01
C PRO A 109 29.67 10.30 -1.67
N GLY A 110 28.88 11.07 -0.92
CA GLY A 110 28.23 12.30 -1.41
C GLY A 110 26.71 12.24 -1.61
N TYR A 111 26.10 11.04 -1.66
CA TYR A 111 24.66 10.85 -1.89
C TYR A 111 23.91 10.24 -0.68
N THR A 112 24.59 9.44 0.15
CA THR A 112 23.96 8.80 1.32
C THR A 112 23.95 9.72 2.54
N THR A 113 22.78 9.93 3.14
CA THR A 113 22.61 10.77 4.34
C THR A 113 22.77 9.95 5.61
N LEU A 114 23.53 10.45 6.59
CA LEU A 114 23.63 9.86 7.93
C LEU A 114 22.27 9.93 8.64
N ARG A 115 21.89 8.87 9.38
CA ARG A 115 20.86 8.98 10.42
C ARG A 115 21.34 9.99 11.46
N ASN A 116 20.39 10.72 12.05
CA ASN A 116 20.67 11.77 13.04
C ASN A 116 21.73 12.79 12.57
N PRO A 117 21.62 13.38 11.37
CA PRO A 117 22.73 14.06 10.69
C PRO A 117 23.32 15.25 11.48
N THR A 118 22.60 15.78 12.47
CA THR A 118 23.05 16.91 13.30
C THR A 118 23.92 16.48 14.49
N VAL A 119 23.98 15.19 14.84
CA VAL A 119 24.71 14.69 16.02
C VAL A 119 26.07 14.12 15.59
N GLN A 120 27.17 14.75 15.99
CA GLN A 120 28.52 14.37 15.54
C GLN A 120 28.64 14.26 14.00
N PRO A 121 28.25 15.29 13.23
CA PRO A 121 28.17 15.25 11.76
C PRO A 121 29.51 14.97 11.05
N ASN A 122 30.62 15.34 11.69
CA ASN A 122 31.96 15.27 11.11
C ASN A 122 32.68 13.95 11.42
N LEU A 123 32.02 13.02 12.13
CA LEU A 123 32.61 11.73 12.50
C LEU A 123 32.06 10.62 11.61
N PRO A 124 32.88 9.62 11.24
CA PRO A 124 32.38 8.42 10.58
C PRO A 124 31.43 7.66 11.52
N PRO A 125 30.51 6.83 11.00
CA PRO A 125 29.47 6.20 11.81
C PRO A 125 29.92 5.44 13.06
N ASP A 126 31.09 4.77 12.99
CA ASP A 126 31.66 4.02 14.12
C ASP A 126 32.21 4.92 15.23
N GLU A 127 32.48 6.19 14.95
CA GLU A 127 33.01 7.16 15.91
C GLU A 127 31.92 8.08 16.50
N ARG A 128 30.67 7.93 16.03
CA ARG A 128 29.51 8.70 16.52
C ARG A 128 28.97 8.11 17.83
N THR A 129 29.82 8.07 18.84
CA THR A 129 29.60 7.44 20.16
C THR A 129 28.36 7.91 20.90
N ARG A 130 27.81 9.08 20.59
CA ARG A 130 26.54 9.57 21.19
C ARG A 130 25.30 8.84 20.66
N LEU A 131 25.45 8.13 19.54
CA LEU A 131 24.39 7.41 18.83
C LEU A 131 24.55 5.88 18.91
N ILE A 132 25.61 5.38 19.56
CA ILE A 132 25.90 3.95 19.69
C ILE A 132 25.58 3.53 21.12
N VAL A 133 24.78 2.48 21.27
CA VAL A 133 24.55 1.84 22.57
C VAL A 133 25.47 0.62 22.64
N ASP A 134 26.46 0.65 23.52
CA ASP A 134 27.42 -0.43 23.72
C ASP A 134 27.31 -0.95 25.16
N SER A 135 27.11 -2.26 25.33
CA SER A 135 27.06 -2.88 26.66
C SER A 135 28.41 -2.92 27.38
N GLY A 136 29.50 -2.71 26.62
CA GLY A 136 30.83 -3.16 26.99
C GLY A 136 30.91 -4.69 27.12
N PRO A 137 32.12 -5.24 27.28
CA PRO A 137 32.32 -6.65 27.56
C PRO A 137 31.86 -6.98 28.99
N GLN A 138 30.95 -7.94 29.11
CA GLN A 138 30.46 -8.47 30.39
C GLN A 138 30.96 -9.91 30.58
N ILE A 139 31.49 -10.21 31.77
CA ILE A 139 32.00 -11.54 32.12
C ILE A 139 30.91 -12.33 32.85
N VAL A 140 30.60 -13.54 32.37
CA VAL A 140 29.66 -14.47 32.99
C VAL A 140 30.38 -15.80 33.27
N ALA A 141 30.54 -16.17 34.53
CA ALA A 141 31.34 -17.33 34.92
C ALA A 141 30.67 -18.13 36.05
N GLY A 142 30.66 -19.46 35.91
CA GLY A 142 30.02 -20.39 36.84
C GLY A 142 28.68 -20.93 36.32
N THR A 143 27.97 -21.67 37.16
CA THR A 143 26.69 -22.32 36.81
C THR A 143 25.52 -21.66 37.50
N ASN A 144 24.36 -21.60 36.84
CA ASN A 144 23.17 -20.91 37.35
C ASN A 144 23.46 -19.46 37.79
N VAL A 145 24.33 -18.77 37.04
CA VAL A 145 24.66 -17.39 37.32
C VAL A 145 23.42 -16.54 37.06
N ALA A 146 23.10 -15.67 38.01
CA ALA A 146 21.98 -14.74 37.87
C ALA A 146 22.18 -13.80 36.65
N PRO A 147 21.10 -13.23 36.11
CA PRO A 147 21.19 -12.44 34.88
C PRO A 147 22.08 -11.21 35.05
N ILE A 148 23.05 -11.05 34.14
CA ILE A 148 23.90 -9.87 34.01
C ILE A 148 23.34 -9.03 32.87
N GLN A 149 23.01 -7.78 33.16
CA GLN A 149 22.46 -6.86 32.17
C GLN A 149 23.50 -6.47 31.12
N LEU A 150 23.08 -6.48 29.87
CA LEU A 150 23.80 -5.92 28.74
C LEU A 150 23.10 -4.61 28.40
N ALA A 151 23.70 -3.48 28.79
CA ALA A 151 23.07 -2.17 28.67
C ALA A 151 24.11 -1.07 28.47
N GLY A 152 23.72 -0.01 27.79
CA GLY A 152 24.57 1.14 27.50
C GLY A 152 23.78 2.43 27.47
N ASP A 153 24.46 3.54 27.23
CA ASP A 153 23.87 4.88 27.25
C ASP A 153 23.69 5.43 25.83
N PHE A 154 22.50 5.96 25.55
CA PHE A 154 22.17 6.63 24.29
C PHE A 154 21.95 8.13 24.52
N TYR A 155 22.73 8.98 23.87
CA TYR A 155 22.60 10.44 24.03
C TYR A 155 21.70 11.07 22.97
N GLY A 156 21.78 10.60 21.73
CA GLY A 156 21.21 11.31 20.57
C GLY A 156 21.58 12.80 20.58
N SER A 157 20.59 13.65 20.33
CA SER A 157 20.73 15.10 20.41
C SER A 157 20.78 15.67 21.83
N LYS A 158 20.43 14.89 22.87
CA LYS A 158 20.40 15.35 24.27
C LYS A 158 21.79 15.43 24.92
N LYS A 159 21.97 16.35 25.87
CA LYS A 159 23.22 16.45 26.65
C LYS A 159 23.36 15.31 27.67
N THR A 160 22.24 14.85 28.21
CA THR A 160 22.18 13.76 29.19
C THR A 160 21.84 12.44 28.48
N PRO A 161 22.46 11.33 28.88
CA PRO A 161 22.17 10.03 28.29
C PRO A 161 20.82 9.48 28.74
N THR A 162 20.25 8.62 27.91
CA THR A 162 19.15 7.73 28.23
C THR A 162 19.72 6.32 28.34
N HIS A 163 19.53 5.67 29.48
CA HIS A 163 20.00 4.30 29.68
C HIS A 163 19.14 3.30 28.89
N ILE A 164 19.78 2.42 28.11
CA ILE A 164 19.15 1.47 27.20
C ILE A 164 19.59 0.05 27.54
N TYR A 165 18.63 -0.79 27.89
CA TYR A 165 18.81 -2.23 28.07
C TYR A 165 18.78 -2.92 26.71
N LEU A 166 19.85 -3.62 26.32
CA LEU A 166 19.96 -4.37 25.06
C LEU A 166 19.73 -5.88 25.24
N GLY A 167 19.77 -6.37 26.48
CA GLY A 167 19.61 -7.79 26.77
C GLY A 167 20.24 -8.19 28.09
N GLU A 168 20.35 -9.49 28.31
CA GLU A 168 21.04 -10.04 29.47
C GLU A 168 21.70 -11.37 29.14
N ALA A 169 22.77 -11.67 29.88
CA ALA A 169 23.50 -12.91 29.77
C ALA A 169 23.45 -13.65 31.12
N ARG A 170 23.33 -14.97 31.08
CA ARG A 170 23.29 -15.86 32.25
C ARG A 170 23.91 -17.20 31.89
N THR A 171 24.08 -18.09 32.87
CA THR A 171 24.46 -19.48 32.61
C THR A 171 23.44 -20.48 33.12
N ASP A 172 23.31 -21.60 32.40
CA ASP A 172 22.51 -22.73 32.85
C ASP A 172 23.25 -23.58 33.90
N GLU A 173 22.65 -24.71 34.29
CA GLU A 173 23.18 -25.63 35.30
C GLU A 173 24.50 -26.31 34.90
N GLU A 174 24.79 -26.36 33.59
CA GLU A 174 26.02 -26.92 33.02
C GLU A 174 27.08 -25.83 32.74
N GLY A 175 26.76 -24.55 32.97
CA GLY A 175 27.65 -23.43 32.69
C GLY A 175 27.59 -22.94 31.24
N ARG A 176 26.62 -23.41 30.45
CA ARG A 176 26.39 -22.92 29.08
C ARG A 176 25.88 -21.49 29.13
N LEU A 177 26.35 -20.65 28.22
CA LEU A 177 25.88 -19.28 28.12
C LEU A 177 24.47 -19.26 27.53
N VAL A 178 23.58 -18.50 28.15
CA VAL A 178 22.25 -18.20 27.64
C VAL A 178 22.12 -16.68 27.53
N VAL A 179 21.89 -16.20 26.30
CA VAL A 179 21.73 -14.78 26.00
C VAL A 179 20.28 -14.49 25.61
N LEU A 180 19.68 -13.53 26.30
CA LEU A 180 18.36 -13.01 25.98
C LEU A 180 18.52 -11.63 25.35
N ALA A 181 17.77 -11.36 24.28
CA ALA A 181 17.71 -10.04 23.66
C ALA A 181 17.00 -9.02 24.57
N GLY A 182 16.86 -7.80 24.04
CA GLY A 182 16.06 -6.72 24.62
C GLY A 182 14.60 -7.10 24.90
N ARG A 183 13.86 -6.15 25.44
CA ARG A 183 12.45 -6.31 25.79
C ARG A 183 11.50 -5.88 24.66
N GLY A 184 12.04 -5.49 23.52
CA GLY A 184 11.29 -5.00 22.36
C GLY A 184 10.81 -3.56 22.57
N LEU A 185 11.53 -2.81 23.41
CA LEU A 185 11.26 -1.40 23.67
C LEU A 185 11.87 -0.55 22.56
N SER A 186 11.10 0.41 22.07
CA SER A 186 11.59 1.43 21.15
C SER A 186 10.98 2.76 21.51
N ARG A 187 11.77 3.84 21.46
CA ARG A 187 11.29 5.17 21.89
C ARG A 187 12.09 6.28 21.25
N SER A 188 11.43 7.44 21.11
CA SER A 188 12.13 8.71 20.97
C SER A 188 12.69 9.15 22.32
N ILE A 189 13.88 9.75 22.32
CA ILE A 189 14.45 10.34 23.54
C ILE A 189 14.10 11.82 23.72
N LEU A 190 13.48 12.46 22.73
CA LEU A 190 13.27 13.91 22.71
C LEU A 190 12.36 14.41 23.83
N LYS A 191 11.30 13.66 24.13
CA LYS A 191 10.31 13.97 25.17
C LYS A 191 10.11 12.74 26.03
N GLU A 192 10.39 12.85 27.33
CA GLU A 192 10.25 11.73 28.26
C GLU A 192 8.77 11.41 28.56
N ASP A 193 7.92 12.44 28.53
CA ASP A 193 6.46 12.36 28.69
C ASP A 193 5.73 11.88 27.43
N ASP A 194 6.38 11.94 26.27
CA ASP A 194 5.87 11.42 24.99
C ASP A 194 6.96 10.59 24.27
N PRO A 195 7.21 9.35 24.72
CA PRO A 195 8.27 8.50 24.17
C PRO A 195 7.92 7.91 22.79
N TYR A 196 6.70 8.13 22.28
CA TYR A 196 6.23 7.59 21.00
C TYR A 196 5.56 8.68 20.14
N PRO A 197 6.30 9.72 19.73
CA PRO A 197 5.81 10.64 18.71
C PRO A 197 5.51 9.87 17.41
N TYR A 198 4.80 10.51 16.47
CA TYR A 198 4.52 9.89 15.18
C TYR A 198 5.81 9.50 14.46
N ILE A 199 5.88 8.23 14.05
CA ILE A 199 6.94 7.69 13.19
C ILE A 199 6.50 7.97 11.75
N LEU A 200 7.23 8.81 11.04
CA LEU A 200 6.85 9.28 9.70
C LEU A 200 7.72 8.68 8.57
N THR A 201 8.51 7.65 8.87
CA THR A 201 9.34 6.95 7.89
C THR A 201 9.38 5.45 8.18
N ASP A 202 9.59 4.64 7.14
CA ASP A 202 9.65 3.17 7.26
C ASP A 202 10.92 2.71 8.00
N PHE A 203 12.05 3.41 7.77
CA PHE A 203 13.37 2.93 8.17
C PHE A 203 14.12 3.86 9.12
N ASP A 204 13.86 5.17 9.11
CA ASP A 204 14.82 6.15 9.59
C ASP A 204 14.17 7.24 10.43
N SER A 205 14.15 7.06 11.77
CA SER A 205 13.57 8.03 12.69
C SER A 205 14.66 8.73 13.54
N PRO A 206 14.85 10.06 13.43
CA PRO A 206 15.81 10.80 14.26
C PRO A 206 15.49 10.76 15.76
N ASP A 207 16.52 10.66 16.59
CA ASP A 207 16.47 10.55 18.05
C ASP A 207 15.60 9.38 18.57
N TRP A 208 15.37 8.37 17.72
CA TRP A 208 14.83 7.08 18.13
C TRP A 208 15.94 6.08 18.46
N ILE A 209 15.62 5.17 19.37
CA ILE A 209 16.44 4.01 19.71
C ILE A 209 15.53 2.80 19.92
N ASP A 210 15.99 1.63 19.49
CA ASP A 210 15.40 0.33 19.84
C ASP A 210 16.41 -0.54 20.61
N ASP A 211 15.96 -1.66 21.15
CA ASP A 211 16.78 -2.58 21.94
C ASP A 211 17.20 -3.85 21.19
N THR A 212 17.13 -3.82 19.86
CA THR A 212 17.78 -4.84 19.02
C THR A 212 19.30 -4.60 18.99
N SER A 213 20.10 -5.64 18.80
CA SER A 213 21.55 -5.52 18.83
C SER A 213 22.22 -6.75 18.21
N ASP A 214 23.52 -6.64 17.95
CA ASP A 214 24.36 -7.81 17.70
C ASP A 214 25.72 -7.67 18.39
N GLY A 215 26.39 -8.80 18.59
CA GLY A 215 27.48 -8.85 19.54
C GLY A 215 28.44 -10.01 19.40
N TRP A 216 29.61 -9.86 20.03
CA TRP A 216 30.63 -10.91 20.13
C TRP A 216 30.45 -11.75 21.39
N ILE A 217 30.72 -13.04 21.26
CA ILE A 217 30.81 -14.00 22.35
C ILE A 217 32.17 -14.70 22.25
N SER A 218 32.92 -14.68 23.34
CA SER A 218 34.13 -15.48 23.51
C SER A 218 34.07 -16.25 24.81
N VAL A 219 34.87 -17.31 24.93
CA VAL A 219 34.89 -18.14 26.12
C VAL A 219 36.31 -18.60 26.43
N THR A 220 36.65 -18.55 27.71
CA THR A 220 37.83 -19.20 28.27
C THR A 220 37.38 -20.47 28.98
N VAL A 221 38.00 -21.59 28.64
CA VAL A 221 37.70 -22.90 29.22
C VAL A 221 38.74 -23.23 30.28
N LYS A 222 38.28 -23.60 31.47
CA LYS A 222 39.15 -24.01 32.59
C LYS A 222 38.83 -25.43 33.02
N PRO A 223 39.74 -26.41 32.83
CA PRO A 223 39.53 -27.77 33.34
C PRO A 223 39.57 -27.81 34.87
N HIS A 224 38.76 -28.67 35.48
CA HIS A 224 38.78 -28.91 36.94
C HIS A 224 40.07 -29.61 37.41
N SER A 225 40.74 -30.32 36.50
CA SER A 225 42.03 -30.98 36.74
C SER A 225 43.10 -30.44 35.78
N GLY A 226 44.20 -29.91 36.33
CA GLY A 226 45.28 -29.26 35.57
C GLY A 226 45.33 -27.74 35.79
N TYR A 227 46.37 -27.06 35.29
CA TYR A 227 46.63 -25.64 35.60
C TYR A 227 46.38 -24.66 34.44
N ASN A 228 46.19 -25.12 33.20
CA ASN A 228 46.11 -24.21 32.06
C ASN A 228 44.66 -24.02 31.59
N GLN A 229 44.16 -22.79 31.74
CA GLN A 229 42.97 -22.32 31.04
C GLN A 229 43.30 -22.06 29.56
N VAL A 230 42.31 -22.23 28.68
CA VAL A 230 42.49 -22.08 27.23
C VAL A 230 41.39 -21.17 26.68
N ASP A 231 41.80 -20.13 25.96
CA ASP A 231 40.88 -19.27 25.22
C ASP A 231 40.45 -19.98 23.94
N VAL A 232 39.14 -20.02 23.69
CA VAL A 232 38.63 -20.55 22.42
C VAL A 232 38.93 -19.53 21.31
N PRO A 233 39.70 -19.92 20.28
CA PRO A 233 40.27 -18.96 19.32
C PRO A 233 39.21 -18.32 18.43
N VAL A 234 38.15 -19.05 18.08
CA VAL A 234 37.08 -18.58 17.19
C VAL A 234 35.89 -18.11 18.03
N LYS A 235 35.55 -16.83 17.89
CA LYS A 235 34.43 -16.20 18.57
C LYS A 235 33.10 -16.55 17.89
N ALA A 236 32.02 -16.58 18.67
CA ALA A 236 30.66 -16.67 18.17
C ALA A 236 29.97 -15.29 18.16
N ARG A 237 28.81 -15.23 17.53
CA ARG A 237 27.93 -14.06 17.48
C ARG A 237 26.59 -14.33 18.11
N VAL A 238 25.97 -13.26 18.59
CA VAL A 238 24.54 -13.24 18.91
C VAL A 238 23.88 -12.09 18.18
N ILE A 239 22.69 -12.34 17.62
CA ILE A 239 21.80 -11.35 17.04
C ILE A 239 20.55 -11.31 17.91
N GLY A 240 20.28 -10.15 18.52
CA GLY A 240 19.04 -9.82 19.20
C GLY A 240 18.09 -9.12 18.23
N THR A 241 17.02 -9.82 17.82
CA THR A 241 16.13 -9.39 16.73
C THR A 241 14.65 -9.48 17.13
N THR A 242 13.74 -9.21 16.19
CA THR A 242 12.29 -9.16 16.37
C THR A 242 11.70 -10.53 16.72
N PRO A 243 10.49 -10.60 17.30
CA PRO A 243 9.78 -11.86 17.50
C PRO A 243 9.44 -12.53 16.16
N LYS A 244 9.43 -13.87 16.13
CA LYS A 244 8.90 -14.64 15.01
C LYS A 244 7.47 -15.03 15.33
N PHE A 245 6.50 -14.27 14.82
CA PHE A 245 5.09 -14.50 15.15
C PHE A 245 4.50 -15.73 14.47
N ALA A 246 5.10 -16.20 13.36
CA ALA A 246 4.72 -17.45 12.70
C ALA A 246 5.68 -18.61 13.07
N ASN A 247 5.42 -19.27 14.20
CA ASN A 247 6.27 -20.36 14.66
C ASN A 247 6.04 -21.64 13.85
N GLY A 248 7.11 -22.22 13.28
CA GLY A 248 7.01 -23.41 12.43
C GLY A 248 6.79 -23.13 10.95
N ILE A 249 6.75 -21.85 10.54
CA ILE A 249 6.65 -21.45 9.13
C ILE A 249 7.99 -20.85 8.67
N TYR A 250 8.49 -21.36 7.55
CA TYR A 250 9.79 -21.03 6.99
C TYR A 250 9.68 -20.02 5.86
N ALA A 251 10.70 -19.17 5.72
CA ALA A 251 10.89 -18.36 4.52
C ALA A 251 11.31 -19.26 3.34
N PRO A 252 11.03 -18.87 2.07
CA PRO A 252 11.53 -19.58 0.90
C PRO A 252 13.06 -19.71 0.88
N THR A 253 13.76 -18.70 1.43
CA THR A 253 15.20 -18.66 1.63
C THR A 253 15.48 -18.14 3.04
N SER A 254 16.16 -18.94 3.86
CA SER A 254 16.61 -18.59 5.22
C SER A 254 18.06 -18.09 5.24
N LEU A 255 18.55 -17.52 6.35
CA LEU A 255 19.98 -17.19 6.46
C LEU A 255 20.88 -18.41 6.33
N TYR A 256 20.40 -19.61 6.73
CA TYR A 256 21.16 -20.83 6.49
C TYR A 256 21.37 -21.08 5.00
N ASP A 257 20.29 -20.99 4.20
CA ASP A 257 20.33 -21.20 2.75
C ASP A 257 21.20 -20.16 2.05
N LEU A 258 21.11 -18.90 2.50
CA LEU A 258 21.90 -17.79 1.95
C LEU A 258 23.39 -17.93 2.28
N MET A 259 23.73 -18.23 3.54
CA MET A 259 25.12 -18.42 3.95
C MET A 259 25.73 -19.64 3.24
N GLU A 260 24.97 -20.71 3.04
CA GLU A 260 25.40 -21.87 2.25
C GLU A 260 25.71 -21.46 0.80
N GLU A 261 24.85 -20.64 0.17
CA GLU A 261 25.08 -20.08 -1.17
C GLU A 261 26.36 -19.23 -1.25
N VAL A 262 26.67 -18.41 -0.23
CA VAL A 262 27.91 -17.61 -0.20
C VAL A 262 29.15 -18.51 -0.24
N TYR A 263 29.18 -19.59 0.56
CA TYR A 263 30.27 -20.56 0.52
C TYR A 263 30.36 -21.29 -0.81
N GLU A 264 29.20 -21.63 -1.38
CA GLU A 264 29.13 -22.38 -2.61
C GLU A 264 29.54 -21.56 -3.83
N ARG A 265 29.24 -20.26 -3.83
CA ARG A 265 29.68 -19.32 -4.86
C ARG A 265 31.21 -19.25 -4.97
N GLU A 266 31.93 -19.25 -3.84
CA GLU A 266 33.39 -19.29 -3.85
C GLU A 266 33.93 -20.61 -4.43
N LYS A 267 33.32 -21.75 -4.09
CA LYS A 267 33.70 -23.04 -4.70
C LYS A 267 33.43 -23.06 -6.20
N ARG A 268 32.28 -22.54 -6.63
CA ARG A 268 31.89 -22.42 -8.04
C ARG A 268 32.88 -21.55 -8.81
N SER A 269 33.28 -20.42 -8.23
CA SER A 269 34.32 -19.54 -8.78
C SER A 269 35.68 -20.24 -8.91
N ALA A 270 36.10 -20.97 -7.87
CA ALA A 270 37.40 -21.65 -7.84
C ALA A 270 37.49 -22.86 -8.80
N LEU A 271 36.40 -23.63 -8.94
CA LEU A 271 36.39 -24.85 -9.75
C LEU A 271 35.91 -24.62 -11.20
N GLY A 272 35.21 -23.53 -11.47
CA GLY A 272 34.69 -23.18 -12.79
C GLY A 272 33.87 -24.33 -13.40
N LYS A 273 34.27 -24.82 -14.58
CA LYS A 273 33.57 -25.92 -15.28
C LYS A 273 33.63 -27.27 -14.55
N GLN A 274 34.54 -27.44 -13.58
CA GLN A 274 34.65 -28.67 -12.79
C GLN A 274 33.73 -28.65 -11.56
N TYR A 275 33.06 -27.52 -11.30
CA TYR A 275 32.13 -27.40 -10.19
C TYR A 275 30.94 -28.35 -10.39
N ASP A 276 30.60 -29.09 -9.32
CA ASP A 276 29.41 -29.92 -9.22
C ASP A 276 28.77 -29.70 -7.85
N VAL A 277 27.44 -29.59 -7.83
CA VAL A 277 26.66 -29.36 -6.60
C VAL A 277 26.62 -30.57 -5.65
N GLY A 278 27.25 -31.68 -6.03
CA GLY A 278 27.30 -32.92 -5.28
C GLY A 278 26.02 -33.76 -5.42
N GLU A 279 25.92 -34.77 -4.56
CA GLU A 279 24.74 -35.62 -4.46
C GLU A 279 23.55 -34.83 -3.89
N VAL A 280 22.39 -34.97 -4.53
CA VAL A 280 21.14 -34.35 -4.08
C VAL A 280 20.30 -35.39 -3.36
N ASP A 281 19.81 -35.07 -2.17
CA ASP A 281 18.88 -35.90 -1.40
C ASP A 281 17.53 -35.18 -1.27
N TRP A 282 16.45 -35.94 -1.43
CA TRP A 282 15.09 -35.44 -1.38
C TRP A 282 14.78 -34.74 -0.06
N TYR A 283 14.99 -35.40 1.08
CA TYR A 283 14.59 -34.86 2.39
C TYR A 283 15.53 -33.75 2.88
N LYS A 284 16.80 -33.79 2.50
CA LYS A 284 17.81 -32.82 2.92
C LYS A 284 17.80 -31.55 2.07
N HIS A 285 17.64 -31.67 0.75
CA HIS A 285 17.89 -30.58 -0.19
C HIS A 285 16.64 -30.10 -0.95
N VAL A 286 15.67 -30.97 -1.24
CA VAL A 286 14.53 -30.63 -2.11
C VAL A 286 13.27 -30.36 -1.31
N TRP A 287 12.86 -31.29 -0.45
CA TRP A 287 11.65 -31.19 0.37
C TRP A 287 11.59 -29.92 1.23
N PRO A 288 12.68 -29.43 1.85
CA PRO A 288 12.68 -28.15 2.55
C PRO A 288 12.19 -26.98 1.69
N LEU A 289 12.52 -26.97 0.39
CA LEU A 289 12.09 -25.92 -0.53
C LEU A 289 10.64 -26.12 -1.01
N ILE A 290 10.25 -27.36 -1.30
CA ILE A 290 8.92 -27.70 -1.79
C ILE A 290 7.83 -27.54 -0.72
N GLN A 291 8.12 -27.79 0.56
CA GLN A 291 7.13 -27.66 1.63
C GLN A 291 6.87 -26.20 2.06
N ARG A 292 7.79 -25.27 1.75
CA ARG A 292 7.72 -23.87 2.20
C ARG A 292 6.50 -23.11 1.67
N PRO A 293 6.13 -23.16 0.37
CA PRO A 293 4.95 -22.46 -0.13
C PRO A 293 3.63 -22.90 0.52
N PRO A 294 3.33 -24.21 0.67
CA PRO A 294 2.17 -24.64 1.45
C PRO A 294 2.21 -24.22 2.92
N LEU A 295 3.37 -24.16 3.58
CA LEU A 295 3.46 -23.62 4.94
C LEU A 295 3.14 -22.12 4.98
N LEU A 296 3.61 -21.36 3.99
CA LEU A 296 3.33 -19.93 3.85
C LEU A 296 1.84 -19.62 3.60
N SER A 297 1.09 -20.54 2.98
CA SER A 297 -0.35 -20.37 2.75
C SER A 297 -1.15 -20.05 4.01
N TRP A 298 -0.67 -20.48 5.18
CA TRP A 298 -1.35 -20.25 6.45
C TRP A 298 -1.25 -18.81 6.97
N VAL A 299 -0.33 -18.03 6.40
CA VAL A 299 0.02 -16.68 6.84
C VAL A 299 0.00 -15.67 5.68
N ASN A 300 -0.28 -16.11 4.44
CA ASN A 300 -0.26 -15.27 3.25
C ASN A 300 -1.32 -15.73 2.23
N ILE A 301 -2.20 -14.81 1.83
CA ILE A 301 -3.36 -15.12 0.97
C ILE A 301 -2.97 -15.46 -0.47
N GLN A 302 -1.88 -14.88 -0.99
CA GLN A 302 -1.38 -15.20 -2.33
C GLN A 302 -0.84 -16.64 -2.38
N ALA A 303 -0.10 -17.06 -1.34
CA ALA A 303 0.33 -18.44 -1.19
C ALA A 303 -0.87 -19.40 -0.99
N ASP A 304 -1.91 -18.99 -0.27
CA ASP A 304 -3.15 -19.78 -0.06
C ASP A 304 -3.88 -20.08 -1.37
N GLY A 305 -4.02 -19.10 -2.26
CA GLY A 305 -4.68 -19.29 -3.55
C GLY A 305 -4.03 -20.35 -4.46
N GLY A 306 -2.72 -20.58 -4.34
CA GLY A 306 -1.98 -21.56 -5.14
C GLY A 306 -1.64 -22.86 -4.40
N HIS A 307 -1.19 -22.75 -3.15
CA HIS A 307 -0.56 -23.82 -2.36
C HIS A 307 -1.28 -24.13 -1.04
N GLY A 308 -2.39 -23.43 -0.74
CA GLY A 308 -3.21 -23.72 0.43
C GLY A 308 -3.90 -25.08 0.35
N PRO A 309 -4.62 -25.50 1.40
CA PRO A 309 -5.27 -26.81 1.46
C PRO A 309 -6.23 -27.12 0.29
N ASN A 310 -6.82 -26.09 -0.32
CA ASN A 310 -7.70 -26.19 -1.49
C ASN A 310 -7.00 -25.80 -2.81
N GLY A 311 -5.72 -25.46 -2.75
CA GLY A 311 -4.94 -24.98 -3.89
C GLY A 311 -4.47 -26.13 -4.79
N PRO A 312 -4.36 -25.90 -6.11
CA PRO A 312 -3.93 -26.93 -7.06
C PRO A 312 -2.46 -27.37 -6.86
N GLY A 313 -1.65 -26.56 -6.18
CA GLY A 313 -0.24 -26.82 -5.86
C GLY A 313 0.00 -27.20 -4.39
N ASN A 314 -0.98 -27.79 -3.72
CA ASN A 314 -0.81 -28.29 -2.35
C ASN A 314 0.18 -29.46 -2.30
N PHE A 315 1.46 -29.16 -2.11
CA PHE A 315 2.53 -30.17 -2.12
C PHE A 315 2.57 -31.06 -0.87
N PHE A 316 1.70 -30.84 0.12
CA PHE A 316 1.52 -31.79 1.21
C PHE A 316 0.62 -32.96 0.82
N ASP A 317 -0.23 -32.83 -0.20
CA ASP A 317 -1.05 -33.94 -0.72
C ASP A 317 -0.18 -35.17 -1.06
N GLU A 318 -0.70 -36.36 -0.74
CA GLU A 318 0.03 -37.62 -0.91
C GLU A 318 0.43 -37.87 -2.37
N GLY A 319 -0.47 -37.59 -3.33
CA GLY A 319 -0.19 -37.77 -4.75
C GLY A 319 0.89 -36.84 -5.27
N TRP A 320 0.92 -35.60 -4.79
CA TRP A 320 2.03 -34.67 -5.05
C TRP A 320 3.34 -35.18 -4.47
N GLN A 321 3.38 -35.60 -3.20
CA GLN A 321 4.61 -36.09 -2.58
C GLN A 321 5.16 -37.36 -3.25
N GLU A 322 4.29 -38.30 -3.60
CA GLU A 322 4.66 -39.51 -4.34
C GLU A 322 5.31 -39.17 -5.68
N SER A 323 4.66 -38.30 -6.46
CA SER A 323 5.14 -37.89 -7.79
C SER A 323 6.45 -37.09 -7.71
N LEU A 324 6.56 -36.15 -6.78
CA LEU A 324 7.73 -35.27 -6.67
C LEU A 324 8.96 -36.00 -6.10
N SER A 325 8.76 -37.06 -5.32
CA SER A 325 9.85 -37.83 -4.71
C SER A 325 10.25 -39.09 -5.48
N ASP A 326 9.54 -39.45 -6.54
CA ASP A 326 9.92 -40.53 -7.47
C ASP A 326 11.00 -40.03 -8.46
N PRO A 327 12.21 -40.63 -8.52
CA PRO A 327 13.26 -40.23 -9.46
C PRO A 327 13.06 -40.76 -10.88
N SER A 328 12.11 -41.67 -11.11
CA SER A 328 11.92 -42.32 -12.41
C SER A 328 11.56 -41.34 -13.54
N GLU A 329 11.69 -41.81 -14.79
CA GLU A 329 11.29 -41.04 -15.98
C GLU A 329 9.78 -40.78 -16.04
N VAL A 330 8.94 -41.59 -15.36
CA VAL A 330 7.48 -41.40 -15.34
C VAL A 330 7.10 -40.06 -14.71
N SER A 331 7.78 -39.70 -13.61
CA SER A 331 7.48 -38.50 -12.84
C SER A 331 8.27 -37.25 -13.29
N LYS A 332 9.14 -37.40 -14.30
CA LYS A 332 10.06 -36.35 -14.77
C LYS A 332 9.35 -35.08 -15.25
N SER A 333 8.26 -35.23 -16.00
CA SER A 333 7.50 -34.10 -16.54
C SER A 333 6.89 -33.23 -15.43
N ILE A 334 6.38 -33.85 -14.36
CA ILE A 334 5.84 -33.14 -13.19
C ILE A 334 6.96 -32.39 -12.47
N ARG A 335 8.11 -33.03 -12.22
CA ARG A 335 9.26 -32.38 -11.58
C ARG A 335 9.78 -31.19 -12.41
N GLN A 336 9.87 -31.36 -13.73
CA GLN A 336 10.24 -30.28 -14.66
C GLN A 336 9.20 -29.16 -14.72
N GLY A 337 7.90 -29.49 -14.61
CA GLY A 337 6.83 -28.50 -14.54
C GLY A 337 6.94 -27.62 -13.29
N VAL A 338 7.24 -28.21 -12.13
CA VAL A 338 7.49 -27.46 -10.88
C VAL A 338 8.76 -26.60 -10.99
N LEU A 339 9.87 -27.14 -11.52
CA LEU A 339 11.08 -26.36 -11.78
C LEU A 339 10.79 -25.17 -12.71
N GLY A 340 9.97 -25.36 -13.75
CA GLY A 340 9.57 -24.31 -14.69
C GLY A 340 8.75 -23.18 -14.07
N ARG A 341 8.21 -23.37 -12.85
CA ARG A 341 7.58 -22.30 -12.07
C ARG A 341 8.56 -21.54 -11.19
N MET A 342 9.77 -22.04 -10.96
CA MET A 342 10.76 -21.39 -10.10
C MET A 342 11.42 -20.21 -10.81
N ARG A 343 11.50 -19.08 -10.13
CA ARG A 343 12.26 -17.91 -10.60
C ARG A 343 13.74 -18.28 -10.66
N LEU A 344 14.37 -17.86 -11.75
CA LEU A 344 15.79 -18.05 -11.98
C LEU A 344 16.60 -17.21 -10.98
N PRO A 345 17.73 -17.73 -10.48
CA PRO A 345 18.57 -17.04 -9.50
C PRO A 345 19.05 -15.68 -9.97
N GLU A 346 18.93 -14.69 -9.10
CA GLU A 346 19.42 -13.32 -9.33
C GLU A 346 20.95 -13.22 -9.34
N SER A 347 21.63 -14.06 -8.57
CA SER A 347 23.09 -13.99 -8.42
C SER A 347 23.87 -14.43 -9.66
N ASN A 348 23.20 -14.91 -10.72
CA ASN A 348 23.84 -15.37 -11.93
C ASN A 348 23.32 -14.63 -13.18
N SER A 349 24.17 -13.73 -13.70
CA SER A 349 23.85 -12.88 -14.85
C SER A 349 23.54 -13.63 -16.14
N LYS A 350 23.90 -14.92 -16.26
CA LYS A 350 23.50 -15.75 -17.40
C LYS A 350 21.97 -15.88 -17.53
N TYR A 351 21.23 -15.61 -16.46
CA TYR A 351 19.78 -15.70 -16.42
C TYR A 351 19.08 -14.35 -16.58
N ASP A 352 19.79 -13.21 -16.63
CA ASP A 352 19.18 -11.88 -16.60
C ASP A 352 18.10 -11.68 -17.68
N GLN A 353 18.41 -12.04 -18.93
CA GLN A 353 17.45 -11.94 -20.03
C GLN A 353 16.20 -12.81 -19.81
N ALA A 354 16.38 -14.02 -19.30
CA ALA A 354 15.28 -14.95 -19.06
C ALA A 354 14.43 -14.52 -17.85
N ARG A 355 15.06 -13.92 -16.83
CA ARG A 355 14.38 -13.38 -15.64
C ARG A 355 13.37 -12.28 -15.99
N THR A 356 13.65 -11.43 -16.98
CA THR A 356 12.68 -10.43 -17.46
C THR A 356 11.36 -11.08 -17.88
N GLY A 357 11.43 -12.24 -18.55
CA GLY A 357 10.27 -13.06 -18.91
C GLY A 357 9.59 -13.76 -17.73
N GLN A 358 10.14 -13.67 -16.52
CA GLN A 358 9.54 -14.21 -15.29
C GLN A 358 8.92 -13.14 -14.41
N ALA A 359 9.04 -11.84 -14.73
CA ALA A 359 8.61 -10.73 -13.88
C ALA A 359 7.08 -10.50 -13.85
N TYR A 360 6.31 -11.52 -13.47
CA TYR A 360 4.86 -11.46 -13.23
C TYR A 360 4.40 -12.57 -12.27
N PRO A 361 3.17 -12.51 -11.70
CA PRO A 361 2.68 -13.41 -10.62
C PRO A 361 2.56 -14.91 -10.89
N TYR A 362 2.99 -15.41 -12.06
CA TYR A 362 2.92 -16.84 -12.39
C TYR A 362 4.08 -17.67 -11.81
N PHE A 363 5.22 -17.03 -11.55
CA PHE A 363 6.45 -17.69 -11.07
C PHE A 363 6.63 -17.53 -9.56
N MET A 364 7.30 -18.51 -8.95
CA MET A 364 7.54 -18.62 -7.52
C MET A 364 8.99 -18.31 -7.14
N PRO A 365 9.23 -17.73 -5.96
CA PRO A 365 8.21 -17.22 -5.03
C PRO A 365 7.53 -15.94 -5.57
N TRP A 366 6.25 -15.76 -5.28
CA TRP A 366 5.57 -14.48 -5.53
C TRP A 366 5.71 -13.58 -4.29
N LEU A 367 6.94 -13.11 -4.08
CA LEU A 367 7.31 -12.16 -3.04
C LEU A 367 8.10 -11.00 -3.66
N SER A 368 8.10 -9.85 -2.99
CA SER A 368 8.94 -8.70 -3.31
C SER A 368 10.43 -9.06 -3.28
N GLY A 369 11.21 -8.38 -4.10
CA GLY A 369 12.67 -8.57 -4.21
C GLY A 369 13.45 -7.45 -3.55
N ASP A 370 14.76 -7.47 -3.74
CA ASP A 370 15.68 -6.51 -3.12
C ASP A 370 15.64 -5.10 -3.75
N ASN A 371 14.90 -4.91 -4.84
CA ASN A 371 14.66 -3.60 -5.45
C ASN A 371 13.26 -3.03 -5.15
N GLY A 372 12.58 -3.56 -4.13
CA GLY A 372 11.29 -3.04 -3.68
C GLY A 372 10.10 -3.91 -4.08
N ARG A 373 8.91 -3.30 -4.09
CA ARG A 373 7.64 -4.00 -4.33
C ARG A 373 7.57 -4.58 -5.74
N THR A 374 7.04 -5.81 -5.84
CA THR A 374 6.86 -6.53 -7.10
C THR A 374 6.21 -5.67 -8.18
N THR A 375 6.93 -5.42 -9.27
CA THR A 375 6.51 -4.59 -10.40
C THR A 375 6.61 -5.41 -11.68
N ALA A 376 5.48 -5.59 -12.37
CA ALA A 376 5.44 -6.41 -13.58
C ALA A 376 6.41 -5.88 -14.65
N GLY A 377 7.21 -6.78 -15.24
CA GLY A 377 8.26 -6.45 -16.20
C GLY A 377 9.62 -6.11 -15.59
N ASP A 378 9.70 -5.88 -14.27
CA ASP A 378 10.97 -5.66 -13.57
C ASP A 378 11.35 -6.87 -12.69
N PRO A 379 12.28 -7.74 -13.13
CA PRO A 379 12.66 -8.93 -12.38
C PRO A 379 13.40 -8.66 -11.06
N SER A 380 13.97 -7.45 -10.88
CA SER A 380 14.71 -7.08 -9.66
C SER A 380 13.79 -6.83 -8.45
N THR A 381 12.51 -6.60 -8.73
CA THR A 381 11.48 -6.39 -7.70
C THR A 381 10.80 -7.68 -7.24
N PHE A 382 11.24 -8.85 -7.72
CA PHE A 382 10.74 -10.15 -7.30
C PHE A 382 11.84 -10.97 -6.63
N ALA A 383 11.53 -11.59 -5.48
CA ALA A 383 12.44 -12.52 -4.83
C ALA A 383 12.75 -13.73 -5.74
N SER A 384 13.97 -14.24 -5.66
CA SER A 384 14.37 -15.49 -6.29
C SER A 384 14.98 -16.44 -5.26
N ILE A 385 15.00 -17.73 -5.58
CA ILE A 385 15.75 -18.72 -4.80
C ILE A 385 17.25 -18.59 -5.10
N THR A 386 18.11 -19.11 -4.22
CA THR A 386 19.56 -19.05 -4.43
C THR A 386 20.01 -19.92 -5.62
N GLU A 387 21.20 -19.65 -6.17
CA GLU A 387 21.75 -20.47 -7.25
C GLU A 387 21.95 -21.93 -6.81
N LEU A 388 22.44 -22.16 -5.60
CA LEU A 388 22.56 -23.49 -5.01
C LEU A 388 21.20 -24.22 -4.89
N GLN A 389 20.15 -23.53 -4.43
CA GLN A 389 18.81 -24.11 -4.38
C GLN A 389 18.33 -24.50 -5.79
N TYR A 390 18.53 -23.62 -6.78
CA TYR A 390 18.16 -23.88 -8.16
C TYR A 390 18.95 -25.04 -8.79
N ASP A 391 20.28 -25.10 -8.59
CA ASP A 391 21.15 -26.16 -9.10
C ASP A 391 20.73 -27.54 -8.56
N ARG A 392 20.37 -27.60 -7.27
CA ARG A 392 19.81 -28.81 -6.63
C ARG A 392 18.47 -29.21 -7.25
N LEU A 393 17.58 -28.23 -7.50
CA LEU A 393 16.31 -28.49 -8.18
C LEU A 393 16.50 -28.94 -9.64
N VAL A 394 17.54 -28.47 -10.34
CA VAL A 394 17.86 -28.94 -11.69
C VAL A 394 18.20 -30.43 -11.67
N LYS A 395 19.10 -30.88 -10.78
CA LYS A 395 19.40 -32.32 -10.62
C LYS A 395 18.16 -33.13 -10.23
N TRP A 396 17.39 -32.65 -9.26
CA TRP A 396 16.12 -33.27 -8.87
C TRP A 396 15.14 -33.42 -10.04
N SER A 397 14.96 -32.37 -10.85
CA SER A 397 14.05 -32.40 -12.00
C SER A 397 14.43 -33.45 -13.04
N LYS A 398 15.73 -33.81 -13.12
CA LYS A 398 16.26 -34.85 -14.01
C LYS A 398 16.19 -36.26 -13.42
N GLY A 399 15.80 -36.41 -12.15
CA GLY A 399 15.83 -37.70 -11.44
C GLY A 399 17.20 -38.03 -10.83
N GLU A 400 18.13 -37.08 -10.80
CA GLU A 400 19.49 -37.25 -10.27
C GLU A 400 19.53 -36.94 -8.76
N PHE A 401 18.71 -37.66 -7.98
CA PHE A 401 18.64 -37.50 -6.54
C PHE A 401 18.37 -38.84 -5.84
N THR A 402 18.73 -38.89 -4.56
CA THR A 402 18.42 -40.02 -3.68
C THR A 402 17.29 -39.65 -2.71
N LYS A 403 16.63 -40.66 -2.15
CA LYS A 403 15.60 -40.50 -1.13
C LYS A 403 16.00 -41.29 0.10
N VAL A 404 16.89 -40.71 0.91
CA VAL A 404 17.38 -41.32 2.15
C VAL A 404 16.55 -40.80 3.31
N ALA A 405 15.82 -41.70 3.98
CA ALA A 405 15.05 -41.35 5.16
C ALA A 405 15.95 -40.70 6.22
N GLN A 406 15.61 -39.49 6.64
CA GLN A 406 16.35 -38.76 7.66
C GLN A 406 15.70 -39.00 9.02
N PRO A 407 16.48 -39.28 10.07
CA PRO A 407 15.93 -39.36 11.42
C PRO A 407 15.38 -38.00 11.85
N GLN A 408 14.15 -37.98 12.36
CA GLN A 408 13.56 -36.78 12.96
C GLN A 408 13.78 -36.81 14.47
N TYR A 409 14.52 -35.82 14.97
CA TYR A 409 14.77 -35.65 16.38
C TYR A 409 13.82 -34.60 16.96
N LYS A 410 13.39 -34.79 18.21
CA LYS A 410 12.66 -33.78 18.99
C LYS A 410 13.49 -33.20 20.12
N ARG A 411 14.53 -33.93 20.53
CA ARG A 411 15.46 -33.52 21.57
C ARG A 411 16.85 -33.44 20.98
N PHE A 412 17.61 -32.45 21.42
CA PHE A 412 18.97 -32.23 20.96
C PHE A 412 19.90 -33.39 21.34
N GLU A 413 19.72 -33.96 22.54
CA GLU A 413 20.59 -35.03 23.03
C GLU A 413 20.45 -36.34 22.24
N ASP A 414 19.36 -36.51 21.49
CA ASP A 414 19.12 -37.68 20.65
C ASP A 414 19.87 -37.62 19.31
N ILE A 415 20.38 -36.43 18.95
CA ILE A 415 21.19 -36.23 17.74
C ILE A 415 22.56 -36.89 17.95
N PRO A 416 23.07 -37.69 16.97
CA PRO A 416 24.39 -38.29 17.04
C PRO A 416 25.46 -37.23 17.32
N LEU A 417 26.41 -37.55 18.20
CA LEU A 417 27.43 -36.60 18.67
C LEU A 417 28.15 -35.88 17.52
N GLN A 418 28.42 -36.58 16.42
CA GLN A 418 29.10 -36.01 15.25
C GLN A 418 28.28 -34.93 14.53
N ASP A 419 26.95 -35.02 14.61
CA ASP A 419 26.03 -34.12 13.90
C ASP A 419 25.55 -32.95 14.77
N GLN A 420 25.71 -33.05 16.09
CA GLN A 420 25.25 -32.06 17.06
C GLN A 420 25.70 -30.61 16.75
N PRO A 421 26.98 -30.32 16.46
CA PRO A 421 27.39 -28.94 16.19
C PRO A 421 26.74 -28.36 14.93
N ALA A 422 26.67 -29.14 13.85
CA ALA A 422 26.02 -28.71 12.60
C ALA A 422 24.50 -28.54 12.79
N ALA A 423 23.88 -29.38 13.62
CA ALA A 423 22.48 -29.27 13.98
C ALA A 423 22.17 -27.96 14.70
N LEU A 424 22.99 -27.54 15.68
CA LEU A 424 22.83 -26.25 16.37
C LEU A 424 22.91 -25.07 15.40
N THR A 425 23.91 -25.08 14.49
CA THR A 425 24.06 -24.03 13.48
C THR A 425 22.84 -23.95 12.57
N LYS A 426 22.39 -25.09 12.04
CA LYS A 426 21.24 -25.13 11.13
C LYS A 426 19.95 -24.71 11.84
N ALA A 427 19.67 -25.24 13.02
CA ALA A 427 18.46 -24.93 13.78
C ALA A 427 18.36 -23.43 14.10
N ALA A 428 19.48 -22.80 14.50
CA ALA A 428 19.50 -21.38 14.79
C ALA A 428 19.19 -20.51 13.56
N LEU A 429 19.67 -20.90 12.38
CA LEU A 429 19.64 -20.09 11.16
C LEU A 429 18.45 -20.39 10.24
N GLU A 430 17.92 -21.61 10.19
CA GLU A 430 16.83 -21.96 9.26
C GLU A 430 15.49 -21.30 9.63
N ALA A 431 15.36 -20.82 10.87
CA ALA A 431 14.18 -20.11 11.38
C ALA A 431 14.10 -18.63 10.95
N THR A 432 15.12 -18.13 10.25
CA THR A 432 15.32 -16.70 9.91
C THR A 432 14.94 -16.39 8.47
N ILE A 433 14.87 -15.09 8.14
CA ILE A 433 14.73 -14.59 6.76
C ILE A 433 16.12 -14.44 6.12
N GLY A 434 16.34 -15.11 4.99
CA GLY A 434 17.53 -14.93 4.16
C GLY A 434 17.29 -14.09 2.90
N ALA A 435 16.07 -14.11 2.34
CA ALA A 435 15.71 -13.23 1.22
C ALA A 435 14.20 -12.96 1.20
N PRO A 436 13.76 -11.79 0.68
CA PRO A 436 14.57 -10.64 0.26
C PRO A 436 15.21 -9.90 1.46
N LEU A 437 16.17 -9.02 1.21
CA LEU A 437 16.92 -8.23 2.20
C LEU A 437 16.74 -6.71 1.99
N TYR A 438 15.47 -6.25 2.04
CA TYR A 438 15.08 -4.84 1.88
C TYR A 438 14.29 -4.29 3.09
N PRO A 439 14.95 -3.88 4.19
CA PRO A 439 16.33 -4.14 4.53
C PRO A 439 16.55 -5.58 5.02
N GLY A 440 15.51 -6.33 5.40
CA GLY A 440 15.58 -7.66 6.02
C GLY A 440 15.03 -7.67 7.45
N ILE A 441 15.04 -8.81 8.13
CA ILE A 441 14.56 -8.95 9.53
C ILE A 441 15.70 -9.16 10.53
N GLU A 442 16.47 -10.24 10.38
CA GLU A 442 17.58 -10.55 11.29
C GLU A 442 18.90 -9.89 10.87
N MET A 443 19.15 -9.86 9.56
CA MET A 443 20.30 -9.23 8.92
C MET A 443 19.82 -8.50 7.66
N SER A 444 20.68 -7.65 7.11
CA SER A 444 20.46 -7.02 5.81
C SER A 444 21.33 -7.64 4.72
N TRP A 445 21.53 -6.94 3.59
CA TRP A 445 22.34 -7.38 2.45
C TRP A 445 23.78 -7.73 2.83
N ASN A 446 24.26 -7.32 4.00
CA ASN A 446 25.54 -7.77 4.56
C ASN A 446 25.58 -9.28 4.79
N ALA A 447 24.43 -9.97 4.85
CA ALA A 447 24.35 -11.43 4.86
C ALA A 447 24.78 -12.09 3.53
N GLU A 448 24.84 -11.34 2.42
CA GLU A 448 25.29 -11.87 1.13
C GLU A 448 26.78 -11.60 0.87
N MET A 449 27.40 -10.78 1.70
CA MET A 449 28.76 -10.32 1.46
C MET A 449 29.79 -11.34 1.94
N ARG A 450 30.71 -11.69 1.04
CA ARG A 450 31.85 -12.56 1.34
C ARG A 450 32.61 -12.10 2.58
N ASP A 451 32.91 -10.80 2.67
CA ASP A 451 33.76 -10.25 3.74
C ASP A 451 33.11 -10.29 5.13
N THR A 452 31.79 -10.54 5.20
CA THR A 452 31.08 -10.79 6.46
C THR A 452 31.53 -12.10 7.12
N TYR A 453 32.00 -13.07 6.35
CA TYR A 453 32.25 -14.43 6.82
C TYR A 453 33.73 -14.79 6.86
N ASP A 454 34.12 -15.58 7.86
CA ASP A 454 35.40 -16.28 7.86
C ASP A 454 35.24 -17.60 7.07
N PHE A 455 36.07 -17.79 6.04
CA PHE A 455 36.06 -18.98 5.19
C PHE A 455 36.95 -20.11 5.72
N HIS A 456 37.77 -19.84 6.73
CA HIS A 456 38.53 -20.88 7.43
C HIS A 456 37.69 -21.62 8.47
N SER A 457 36.59 -21.02 8.91
CA SER A 457 35.64 -21.61 9.86
C SER A 457 34.18 -21.40 9.36
N PRO A 458 33.53 -22.46 8.83
CA PRO A 458 32.20 -22.33 8.23
C PRO A 458 31.16 -21.72 9.17
N PHE A 459 30.29 -20.87 8.61
CA PHE A 459 29.22 -20.12 9.27
C PHE A 459 29.67 -19.17 10.39
N THR A 460 30.97 -18.88 10.52
CA THR A 460 31.47 -17.87 11.47
C THR A 460 31.64 -16.50 10.81
N ILE A 461 31.45 -15.45 11.60
CA ILE A 461 31.60 -14.07 11.17
C ILE A 461 33.07 -13.66 11.24
N ASN A 462 33.53 -12.92 10.23
CA ASN A 462 34.89 -12.38 10.17
C ASN A 462 35.18 -11.49 11.40
N ALA A 463 36.39 -11.60 11.94
CA ALA A 463 36.85 -10.84 13.10
C ALA A 463 36.83 -9.32 12.88
N ASP A 464 36.95 -8.86 11.63
CA ASP A 464 36.94 -7.43 11.27
C ASP A 464 35.54 -6.81 11.36
N VAL A 465 34.48 -7.62 11.34
CA VAL A 465 33.11 -7.15 11.57
C VAL A 465 33.00 -6.76 13.05
N LYS A 466 32.58 -5.53 13.37
CA LYS A 466 32.49 -5.06 14.76
C LYS A 466 31.13 -5.44 15.37
N PRO A 467 30.98 -5.47 16.70
CA PRO A 467 29.66 -5.53 17.33
C PRO A 467 28.72 -4.44 16.79
N GLY A 468 27.46 -4.79 16.55
CA GLY A 468 26.44 -3.90 15.99
C GLY A 468 26.48 -3.80 14.45
N ASP A 469 27.47 -4.39 13.78
CA ASP A 469 27.59 -4.29 12.33
C ASP A 469 26.64 -5.21 11.57
N LEU A 470 26.12 -6.27 12.20
CA LEU A 470 25.19 -7.18 11.52
C LEU A 470 23.79 -6.55 11.36
N THR A 471 23.38 -5.71 12.31
CA THR A 471 22.01 -5.17 12.45
C THR A 471 21.87 -3.67 12.14
N LYS A 472 22.97 -2.92 12.03
CA LYS A 472 22.94 -1.44 11.82
C LYS A 472 22.19 -0.96 10.58
N PHE A 473 22.08 -1.81 9.56
CA PHE A 473 21.38 -1.52 8.30
C PHE A 473 19.86 -1.60 8.40
N LEU A 474 19.35 -2.26 9.44
CA LEU A 474 17.92 -2.47 9.62
C LEU A 474 17.21 -1.17 10.03
N SER A 475 15.89 -1.21 9.96
CA SER A 475 14.99 -0.12 10.35
C SER A 475 15.16 0.31 11.80
N LEU A 476 14.93 1.61 12.03
CA LEU A 476 14.98 2.27 13.32
C LEU A 476 13.74 3.17 13.51
N PRO A 477 12.79 2.77 14.38
CA PRO A 477 12.76 1.52 15.13
C PRO A 477 12.30 0.32 14.28
N TRP A 478 12.65 -0.90 14.68
CA TRP A 478 12.31 -2.12 13.93
C TRP A 478 10.80 -2.31 13.69
N GLN A 479 9.95 -1.84 14.61
CA GLN A 479 8.50 -1.94 14.52
C GLN A 479 7.91 -1.16 13.34
N SER A 480 8.62 -0.15 12.85
CA SER A 480 8.19 0.67 11.73
C SER A 480 8.12 -0.18 10.45
N ASP A 481 9.26 -0.73 10.06
CA ASP A 481 9.35 -1.68 8.95
C ASP A 481 8.45 -2.89 9.20
N PHE A 482 8.47 -3.47 10.40
CA PHE A 482 7.67 -4.66 10.72
C PHE A 482 6.15 -4.46 10.50
N TYR A 483 5.62 -3.24 10.63
CA TYR A 483 4.26 -2.92 10.20
C TYR A 483 4.16 -2.81 8.67
N MET A 484 5.09 -2.10 8.03
CA MET A 484 5.14 -1.85 6.59
C MET A 484 5.38 -3.10 5.72
N CYS A 485 5.97 -4.17 6.26
CA CYS A 485 6.26 -5.44 5.57
C CYS A 485 5.01 -6.29 5.25
N ARG A 486 3.91 -5.68 4.80
CA ARG A 486 2.66 -6.35 4.47
C ARG A 486 2.63 -6.92 3.04
N SER A 487 1.81 -7.95 2.85
CA SER A 487 1.35 -8.52 1.57
C SER A 487 2.37 -9.31 0.74
N TYR A 488 3.63 -8.84 0.62
CA TYR A 488 4.58 -9.39 -0.35
C TYR A 488 5.99 -9.65 0.22
N TRP A 489 6.26 -9.34 1.49
CA TRP A 489 7.62 -9.36 2.04
C TRP A 489 7.93 -10.67 2.80
N TRP A 490 7.71 -10.68 4.12
CA TRP A 490 8.20 -11.76 4.99
C TRP A 490 7.10 -12.43 5.84
N PRO A 491 6.08 -13.05 5.21
CA PRO A 491 4.94 -13.66 5.90
C PRO A 491 5.32 -14.71 6.96
N SER A 492 6.47 -15.37 6.81
CA SER A 492 6.99 -16.37 7.77
C SER A 492 7.58 -15.77 9.07
N ALA A 493 7.81 -14.46 9.14
CA ALA A 493 8.23 -13.78 10.35
C ALA A 493 7.10 -12.88 10.88
N ARG A 494 6.46 -12.15 9.96
CA ARG A 494 5.34 -11.25 10.16
C ARG A 494 4.15 -11.74 9.32
N PRO A 495 3.16 -12.43 9.91
CA PRO A 495 2.01 -12.93 9.16
C PRO A 495 1.21 -11.80 8.49
N ASP A 496 0.60 -12.07 7.33
CA ASP A 496 -0.32 -11.15 6.66
C ASP A 496 -1.78 -11.50 6.97
N SER A 497 -2.18 -12.74 6.67
CA SER A 497 -3.55 -13.21 6.76
C SER A 497 -3.60 -14.56 7.46
N ILE A 498 -4.44 -14.69 8.48
CA ILE A 498 -4.37 -15.81 9.44
C ILE A 498 -5.74 -16.44 9.69
N VAL A 499 -5.73 -17.64 10.28
CA VAL A 499 -6.93 -18.29 10.84
C VAL A 499 -7.00 -18.00 12.33
N THR A 500 -8.17 -17.55 12.79
CA THR A 500 -8.38 -17.30 14.23
C THR A 500 -8.63 -18.59 15.00
N GLU A 501 -8.31 -18.59 16.30
CA GLU A 501 -8.61 -19.72 17.17
C GLU A 501 -10.10 -20.04 17.27
N ASP A 502 -10.96 -19.04 17.18
CA ASP A 502 -12.42 -19.24 17.21
C ASP A 502 -12.92 -19.89 15.92
N THR A 503 -12.44 -19.44 14.76
CA THR A 503 -12.68 -20.11 13.47
C THR A 503 -12.26 -21.58 13.53
N TYR A 504 -11.05 -21.85 14.05
CA TYR A 504 -10.58 -23.24 14.21
C TYR A 504 -11.47 -24.08 15.11
N LYS A 505 -11.91 -23.55 16.27
CA LYS A 505 -12.81 -24.26 17.18
C LYS A 505 -14.15 -24.58 16.52
N ILE A 506 -14.75 -23.61 15.83
CA ILE A 506 -16.04 -23.78 15.14
C ILE A 506 -15.91 -24.86 14.05
N VAL A 507 -14.90 -24.74 13.17
CA VAL A 507 -14.71 -25.66 12.06
C VAL A 507 -14.38 -27.06 12.58
N SER A 508 -13.45 -27.19 13.53
CA SER A 508 -13.02 -28.50 14.07
C SER A 508 -14.13 -29.30 14.75
N GLN A 509 -15.19 -28.63 15.23
CA GLN A 509 -16.38 -29.26 15.79
C GLN A 509 -17.44 -29.61 14.72
N SER A 510 -17.38 -28.96 13.56
CA SER A 510 -18.44 -29.00 12.54
C SER A 510 -18.11 -29.93 11.36
N VAL A 511 -16.86 -30.38 11.23
CA VAL A 511 -16.41 -31.20 10.09
C VAL A 511 -15.64 -32.44 10.55
N VAL A 512 -15.55 -33.45 9.67
CA VAL A 512 -14.69 -34.61 9.92
C VAL A 512 -13.25 -34.16 10.07
N LYS A 513 -12.53 -34.72 11.04
CA LYS A 513 -11.18 -34.28 11.43
C LYS A 513 -10.18 -34.15 10.27
N SER A 514 -10.26 -35.04 9.27
CA SER A 514 -9.41 -35.00 8.07
C SER A 514 -9.65 -33.77 7.18
N ASN A 515 -10.83 -33.16 7.26
CA ASN A 515 -11.26 -32.08 6.38
C ASN A 515 -11.13 -30.69 7.03
N ILE A 516 -10.59 -30.60 8.25
CA ILE A 516 -10.48 -29.33 8.99
C ILE A 516 -9.67 -28.33 8.17
N ALA A 517 -8.48 -28.71 7.68
CA ALA A 517 -7.59 -27.80 6.95
C ALA A 517 -8.29 -27.16 5.73
N GLN A 518 -8.97 -27.97 4.92
CA GLN A 518 -9.71 -27.52 3.73
C GLN A 518 -10.91 -26.60 4.05
N LYS A 519 -11.42 -26.66 5.28
CA LYS A 519 -12.60 -25.87 5.71
C LYS A 519 -12.23 -24.59 6.46
N LEU A 520 -10.94 -24.35 6.68
CA LEU A 520 -10.42 -23.11 7.26
C LEU A 520 -10.19 -22.04 6.18
N THR A 521 -11.25 -21.66 5.46
CA THR A 521 -11.19 -20.67 4.39
C THR A 521 -11.32 -19.23 4.87
N ASP A 522 -11.94 -19.02 6.04
CA ASP A 522 -12.10 -17.69 6.62
C ASP A 522 -10.78 -17.21 7.22
N ARG A 523 -10.23 -16.15 6.62
CA ARG A 523 -8.98 -15.51 7.04
C ARG A 523 -9.22 -14.07 7.46
N VAL A 524 -8.41 -13.57 8.38
CA VAL A 524 -8.42 -12.15 8.80
C VAL A 524 -7.01 -11.58 8.81
N PRO A 525 -6.85 -10.24 8.65
CA PRO A 525 -5.55 -9.60 8.79
C PRO A 525 -4.92 -9.86 10.17
N TRP A 526 -3.63 -10.16 10.19
CA TRP A 526 -2.93 -10.45 11.44
C TRP A 526 -2.74 -9.20 12.30
N GLU A 527 -2.47 -8.04 11.71
CA GLU A 527 -2.20 -6.77 12.40
C GLU A 527 -3.46 -6.07 12.96
N ARG A 528 -4.65 -6.62 12.73
CA ARG A 528 -5.94 -5.98 13.08
C ARG A 528 -5.96 -5.38 14.50
N GLY A 529 -6.54 -4.18 14.63
CA GLY A 529 -6.69 -3.47 15.90
C GLY A 529 -5.51 -2.57 16.31
N LEU A 530 -4.37 -2.60 15.60
CA LEU A 530 -3.41 -1.50 15.65
C LEU A 530 -4.04 -0.30 14.91
N HIS A 531 -4.17 0.84 15.58
CA HIS A 531 -5.01 1.99 15.22
C HIS A 531 -6.50 1.61 15.08
N GLU A 532 -7.27 1.59 16.19
CA GLU A 532 -8.73 1.25 16.19
C GLU A 532 -9.65 2.30 15.53
N ASN A 533 -9.09 3.41 15.02
CA ASN A 533 -9.71 4.15 13.94
C ASN A 533 -9.23 3.56 12.61
N TYR A 534 -9.81 2.43 12.24
CA TYR A 534 -9.91 2.01 10.84
C TYR A 534 -11.36 2.26 10.42
N THR A 535 -11.80 3.53 10.45
CA THR A 535 -12.47 4.04 9.26
C THR A 535 -11.36 4.05 8.22
N ASP A 536 -11.56 3.51 7.02
CA ASP A 536 -10.60 3.72 5.92
C ASP A 536 -10.69 5.20 5.47
N GLU A 537 -10.58 6.15 6.40
CA GLU A 537 -10.36 7.54 6.09
C GLU A 537 -8.94 7.75 5.56
N PHE A 538 -8.00 6.80 5.69
CA PHE A 538 -6.62 6.96 5.22
C PHE A 538 -5.93 5.62 4.84
N PRO A 539 -6.24 4.98 3.70
CA PRO A 539 -5.51 3.80 3.22
C PRO A 539 -4.06 4.12 2.77
N ASP A 540 -3.71 5.40 2.61
CA ASP A 540 -2.38 5.86 2.18
C ASP A 540 -1.49 6.48 3.28
N GLN A 541 -1.84 6.35 4.56
CA GLN A 541 -0.96 6.80 5.65
C GLN A 541 -0.48 5.63 6.54
N PRO A 542 0.19 4.61 5.98
CA PRO A 542 0.65 3.45 6.75
C PRO A 542 1.66 3.82 7.84
N LEU A 543 2.28 5.00 7.75
CA LEU A 543 3.25 5.52 8.71
C LEU A 543 2.68 5.75 10.12
N PHE A 544 1.40 6.14 10.27
CA PHE A 544 0.84 6.38 11.61
C PHE A 544 0.70 5.09 12.44
N ALA A 545 0.45 3.97 11.79
CA ALA A 545 0.38 2.67 12.45
C ALA A 545 1.76 2.10 12.80
N ASN A 546 2.86 2.66 12.29
CA ASN A 546 4.23 2.34 12.75
C ASN A 546 4.37 2.68 14.24
N THR A 547 3.82 3.83 14.66
CA THR A 547 3.78 4.23 16.07
C THR A 547 2.94 3.27 16.91
N ASP A 548 1.82 2.77 16.37
CA ASP A 548 0.98 1.81 17.08
C ASP A 548 1.61 0.42 17.18
N MET A 549 2.33 -0.02 16.15
CA MET A 549 3.16 -1.22 16.22
C MET A 549 4.26 -1.05 17.28
N ALA A 550 4.95 0.10 17.32
CA ALA A 550 5.94 0.40 18.37
C ALA A 550 5.33 0.29 19.78
N LYS A 551 4.09 0.75 19.97
CA LYS A 551 3.36 0.70 21.25
C LYS A 551 2.80 -0.68 21.59
N ASN A 552 2.28 -1.42 20.61
CA ASN A 552 1.34 -2.52 20.83
C ASN A 552 1.73 -3.85 20.17
N TRP A 553 2.92 -3.98 19.56
CA TRP A 553 3.38 -5.24 18.93
C TRP A 553 3.19 -6.48 19.83
N HIS A 554 3.40 -6.33 21.13
CA HIS A 554 3.29 -7.40 22.13
C HIS A 554 1.84 -7.91 22.32
N LYS A 555 0.84 -7.18 21.85
CA LYS A 555 -0.58 -7.57 21.92
C LYS A 555 -1.01 -8.48 20.77
N LEU A 556 -0.27 -8.51 19.65
CA LEU A 556 -0.57 -9.36 18.49
C LEU A 556 -0.45 -10.86 18.83
N GLY A 557 -1.20 -11.71 18.13
CA GLY A 557 -1.21 -13.16 18.37
C GLY A 557 -0.05 -13.90 17.70
N PHE A 558 0.32 -15.05 18.25
CA PHE A 558 1.29 -15.97 17.65
C PHE A 558 0.57 -17.04 16.84
N ILE A 559 1.08 -17.31 15.64
CA ILE A 559 0.59 -18.36 14.76
C ILE A 559 1.34 -19.63 15.09
N VAL A 560 0.59 -20.64 15.51
CA VAL A 560 1.15 -21.89 16.03
C VAL A 560 0.42 -23.07 15.41
N GLN A 561 1.13 -24.17 15.29
CA GLN A 561 0.56 -25.40 14.76
C GLN A 561 -0.52 -25.95 15.70
N ARG A 562 -1.61 -26.45 15.13
CA ARG A 562 -2.68 -27.20 15.80
C ARG A 562 -2.66 -28.66 15.33
N PRO A 563 -3.26 -29.59 16.09
CA PRO A 563 -3.38 -30.98 15.66
C PRO A 563 -4.01 -31.06 14.27
N SER A 564 -3.32 -31.74 13.35
CA SER A 564 -3.85 -32.09 12.04
C SER A 564 -4.07 -33.59 11.93
N TYR A 565 -5.09 -33.96 11.17
CA TYR A 565 -5.49 -35.34 10.90
C TYR A 565 -5.52 -35.64 9.39
N GLY A 566 -5.13 -34.65 8.58
CA GLY A 566 -4.85 -34.78 7.16
C GLY A 566 -3.35 -34.59 6.88
N PRO A 567 -2.93 -34.65 5.61
CA PRO A 567 -1.52 -34.53 5.26
C PRO A 567 -0.95 -33.12 5.49
N GLU A 568 -1.79 -32.07 5.50
CA GLU A 568 -1.36 -30.70 5.71
C GLU A 568 -1.29 -30.35 7.20
N PRO A 569 -0.26 -29.61 7.67
CA PRO A 569 -0.29 -29.01 9.00
C PRO A 569 -1.35 -27.89 9.06
N ILE A 570 -1.92 -27.64 10.24
CA ILE A 570 -2.88 -26.56 10.48
C ILE A 570 -2.22 -25.51 11.37
N PHE A 571 -2.31 -24.24 11.01
CA PHE A 571 -1.74 -23.12 11.78
C PHE A 571 -2.81 -22.09 12.12
N VAL A 572 -2.79 -21.62 13.37
CA VAL A 572 -3.87 -20.81 13.97
C VAL A 572 -3.27 -19.73 14.87
N GLU A 573 -3.86 -18.53 14.85
CA GLU A 573 -3.50 -17.45 15.76
C GLU A 573 -3.95 -17.72 17.19
N THR A 574 -3.06 -17.46 18.15
CA THR A 574 -3.28 -17.71 19.58
C THR A 574 -2.74 -16.57 20.43
N GLN A 575 -3.22 -16.48 21.68
CA GLN A 575 -2.70 -15.56 22.70
C GLN A 575 -2.72 -14.08 22.28
N ARG A 576 -3.63 -13.69 21.38
CA ARG A 576 -3.87 -12.29 21.04
C ARG A 576 -4.54 -11.56 22.21
N SER A 577 -4.06 -10.37 22.52
CA SER A 577 -4.64 -9.49 23.53
C SER A 577 -5.54 -8.44 22.88
N PRO A 578 -6.61 -7.98 23.56
CA PRO A 578 -7.38 -6.81 23.13
C PRO A 578 -6.45 -5.59 23.07
N ILE A 579 -6.52 -4.81 21.99
CA ILE A 579 -5.67 -3.64 21.82
C ILE A 579 -6.28 -2.43 22.55
N HIS A 580 -7.61 -2.35 22.68
CA HIS A 580 -8.33 -1.29 23.40
C HIS A 580 -9.34 -1.89 24.41
N ARG A 581 -9.57 -1.21 25.55
CA ARG A 581 -10.47 -1.63 26.63
C ARG A 581 -11.49 -0.52 26.94
N ASP A 582 -12.74 -0.95 27.18
CA ASP A 582 -13.89 -0.20 27.74
C ASP A 582 -14.67 0.76 26.81
N GLN A 583 -15.91 0.39 26.40
CA GLN A 583 -17.05 1.33 26.30
C GLN A 583 -18.44 0.65 26.14
N LYS A 584 -19.42 1.09 26.95
CA LYS A 584 -20.82 0.59 27.11
C LYS A 584 -21.81 1.11 26.04
N PRO A 585 -22.99 0.47 25.82
CA PRO A 585 -23.92 0.74 24.70
C PRO A 585 -24.76 2.03 24.70
N VAL A 586 -25.02 2.60 23.51
CA VAL A 586 -25.94 3.74 23.24
C VAL A 586 -27.01 3.28 22.23
N PRO A 587 -28.28 3.72 22.35
CA PRO A 587 -29.42 3.19 21.59
C PRO A 587 -29.62 3.86 20.22
N LEU A 588 -30.31 3.16 19.31
CA LEU A 588 -30.63 3.60 17.94
C LEU A 588 -31.82 4.59 17.87
N PRO A 589 -31.90 5.47 16.84
CA PRO A 589 -32.98 6.45 16.66
C PRO A 589 -34.27 5.85 16.07
N LYS A 590 -35.40 6.58 16.16
CA LYS A 590 -36.75 6.17 15.75
C LYS A 590 -37.20 6.82 14.42
N ASP A 591 -38.14 6.16 13.75
CA ASP A 591 -38.75 6.45 12.42
C ASP A 591 -39.36 7.85 12.17
N SER A 592 -39.19 8.85 13.04
CA SER A 592 -39.82 10.18 12.87
C SER A 592 -39.02 11.18 12.02
N ASP A 593 -37.82 10.83 11.54
CA ASP A 593 -36.86 11.79 10.94
C ASP A 593 -36.62 11.59 9.42
N ALA A 594 -37.68 11.40 8.64
CA ALA A 594 -37.61 11.45 7.17
C ALA A 594 -37.41 12.89 6.66
N PRO A 595 -36.36 13.24 5.88
CA PRO A 595 -36.22 14.56 5.28
C PRO A 595 -37.31 14.86 4.22
N ARG A 596 -37.70 16.14 4.10
CA ARG A 596 -38.69 16.63 3.14
C ARG A 596 -38.13 16.54 1.71
N LEU A 597 -38.99 16.16 0.73
CA LEU A 597 -38.69 16.10 -0.70
C LEU A 597 -38.01 17.40 -1.21
N PRO A 598 -36.97 17.32 -2.07
CA PRO A 598 -36.35 18.50 -2.66
C PRO A 598 -37.37 19.29 -3.51
N LYS A 599 -37.26 20.62 -3.48
CA LYS A 599 -38.02 21.49 -4.40
C LYS A 599 -37.59 21.15 -5.83
N ARG A 600 -38.54 20.80 -6.71
CA ARG A 600 -38.27 20.76 -8.16
C ARG A 600 -37.80 22.15 -8.58
N GLY A 601 -36.63 22.23 -9.21
CA GLY A 601 -36.19 23.43 -9.91
C GLY A 601 -37.24 23.90 -10.92
N GLY A 602 -37.37 25.22 -11.10
CA GLY A 602 -38.22 25.77 -12.14
C GLY A 602 -37.65 25.47 -13.54
N PRO A 603 -38.46 25.46 -14.62
CA PRO A 603 -37.91 25.39 -15.97
C PRO A 603 -36.98 26.60 -16.22
N LEU A 604 -35.82 26.36 -16.83
CA LEU A 604 -35.00 27.42 -17.44
C LEU A 604 -35.84 28.07 -18.54
N VAL A 605 -36.35 29.28 -18.29
CA VAL A 605 -37.16 30.04 -19.26
C VAL A 605 -36.27 31.07 -19.93
N LEU A 606 -35.97 30.86 -21.21
CA LEU A 606 -35.34 31.88 -22.05
C LEU A 606 -36.24 33.13 -22.12
N PRO A 607 -35.67 34.34 -22.22
CA PRO A 607 -36.46 35.55 -22.46
C PRO A 607 -37.40 35.39 -23.65
N LYS A 608 -38.58 36.02 -23.62
CA LYS A 608 -39.44 36.05 -24.82
C LYS A 608 -38.88 37.07 -25.80
N ARG A 609 -38.89 36.73 -27.10
CA ARG A 609 -38.63 37.68 -28.20
C ARG A 609 -39.30 39.02 -27.94
N ASP A 610 -38.57 40.10 -28.19
CA ASP A 610 -39.17 41.43 -28.19
C ASP A 610 -40.23 41.54 -29.31
N SER A 611 -41.03 42.60 -29.29
CA SER A 611 -42.08 42.84 -30.30
C SER A 611 -41.56 42.99 -31.74
N GLN A 612 -40.24 42.99 -31.94
CA GLN A 612 -39.56 43.15 -33.22
C GLN A 612 -38.68 41.93 -33.58
N ASN A 613 -38.83 40.79 -32.87
CA ASN A 613 -38.07 39.55 -33.11
C ASN A 613 -36.54 39.70 -32.96
N HIS A 614 -36.03 40.67 -32.19
CA HIS A 614 -34.59 40.77 -31.94
C HIS A 614 -34.19 39.88 -30.76
N PRO A 615 -33.22 38.95 -30.94
CA PRO A 615 -32.93 37.94 -29.92
C PRO A 615 -32.27 38.51 -28.65
N ILE A 616 -31.28 39.40 -28.78
CA ILE A 616 -30.50 39.91 -27.63
C ILE A 616 -30.10 41.38 -27.85
N LYS A 617 -30.74 42.32 -27.15
CA LYS A 617 -30.50 43.78 -27.28
C LYS A 617 -30.20 44.53 -25.98
N SER A 618 -30.21 43.84 -24.84
CA SER A 618 -29.85 44.41 -23.54
C SER A 618 -28.79 43.55 -22.88
N VAL A 619 -27.95 44.18 -22.05
CA VAL A 619 -26.91 43.48 -21.26
C VAL A 619 -27.54 42.43 -20.33
N GLU A 620 -28.72 42.71 -19.78
CA GLU A 620 -29.47 41.74 -18.97
C GLU A 620 -29.88 40.51 -19.79
N SER A 621 -30.46 40.72 -20.98
CA SER A 621 -30.82 39.63 -21.90
C SER A 621 -29.59 38.80 -22.26
N LEU A 622 -28.47 39.45 -22.61
CA LEU A 622 -27.22 38.76 -22.94
C LEU A 622 -26.73 37.89 -21.78
N ARG A 623 -26.73 38.42 -20.55
CA ARG A 623 -26.33 37.67 -19.35
C ARG A 623 -27.26 36.49 -19.08
N THR A 624 -28.57 36.64 -19.26
CA THR A 624 -29.53 35.53 -19.13
C THR A 624 -29.26 34.43 -20.17
N HIS A 625 -28.98 34.79 -21.43
CA HIS A 625 -28.67 33.82 -22.47
C HIS A 625 -27.34 33.11 -22.20
N LEU A 626 -26.30 33.83 -21.76
CA LEU A 626 -25.01 33.22 -21.38
C LEU A 626 -25.12 32.30 -20.15
N GLN A 627 -25.91 32.68 -19.13
CA GLN A 627 -26.21 31.80 -18.00
C GLN A 627 -27.02 30.56 -18.43
N THR A 628 -27.89 30.72 -19.44
CA THR A 628 -28.63 29.58 -20.02
C THR A 628 -27.71 28.68 -20.84
N ALA A 629 -26.76 29.25 -21.59
CA ALA A 629 -25.72 28.51 -22.31
C ALA A 629 -24.91 27.64 -21.35
N MET A 630 -24.45 28.20 -20.23
CA MET A 630 -23.82 27.41 -19.17
C MET A 630 -24.73 26.30 -18.64
N SER A 631 -26.02 26.56 -18.48
CA SER A 631 -26.97 25.55 -17.98
C SER A 631 -27.21 24.44 -19.01
N ILE A 632 -27.09 24.74 -20.30
CA ILE A 632 -27.17 23.79 -21.40
C ILE A 632 -25.95 22.87 -21.41
N GLU A 633 -24.72 23.40 -21.37
CA GLU A 633 -23.51 22.56 -21.30
C GLU A 633 -23.47 21.74 -20.00
N LEU A 634 -23.97 22.31 -18.90
CA LEU A 634 -24.14 21.54 -17.66
C LEU A 634 -25.17 20.40 -17.81
N ALA A 635 -26.16 20.53 -18.70
CA ALA A 635 -27.17 19.52 -18.94
C ALA A 635 -26.73 18.37 -19.87
N THR A 636 -25.65 18.55 -20.64
CA THR A 636 -25.07 17.49 -21.50
C THR A 636 -24.12 16.59 -20.71
N ILE A 637 -23.38 17.14 -19.74
CA ILE A 637 -22.39 16.40 -18.94
C ILE A 637 -22.98 15.18 -18.19
N PRO A 638 -24.04 15.30 -17.34
CA PRO A 638 -24.66 14.15 -16.69
C PRO A 638 -25.26 13.15 -17.67
N LEU A 639 -25.81 13.62 -18.80
CA LEU A 639 -26.39 12.78 -19.85
C LEU A 639 -25.33 11.82 -20.41
N TYR A 640 -24.14 12.34 -20.75
CA TYR A 640 -23.04 11.54 -21.31
C TYR A 640 -22.38 10.65 -20.25
N LEU A 641 -22.13 11.19 -19.04
CA LEU A 641 -21.57 10.43 -17.93
C LEU A 641 -22.47 9.26 -17.49
N TYR A 642 -23.79 9.44 -17.46
CA TYR A 642 -24.72 8.38 -17.09
C TYR A 642 -24.68 7.22 -18.10
N GLY A 643 -24.63 7.54 -19.39
CA GLY A 643 -24.40 6.55 -20.45
C GLY A 643 -23.08 5.81 -20.23
N MET A 644 -21.99 6.54 -20.05
CA MET A 644 -20.64 6.00 -19.84
C MET A 644 -20.56 5.07 -18.60
N TYR A 645 -21.07 5.49 -17.45
CA TYR A 645 -21.02 4.70 -16.21
C TYR A 645 -21.83 3.40 -16.28
N SER A 646 -22.79 3.30 -17.21
CA SER A 646 -23.53 2.05 -17.41
C SER A 646 -22.71 0.95 -18.10
N ILE A 647 -21.59 1.27 -18.76
CA ILE A 647 -20.74 0.30 -19.48
C ILE A 647 -19.93 -0.54 -18.47
N LYS A 648 -19.95 -1.86 -18.61
CA LYS A 648 -19.20 -2.77 -17.72
C LYS A 648 -17.74 -2.86 -18.14
N ILE A 649 -16.87 -2.86 -17.13
CA ILE A 649 -15.47 -3.26 -17.28
C ILE A 649 -15.41 -4.79 -17.16
N PRO A 650 -14.73 -5.52 -18.06
CA PRO A 650 -14.59 -6.97 -17.93
C PRO A 650 -13.95 -7.35 -16.59
N ASP A 651 -14.48 -8.37 -15.91
CA ASP A 651 -14.09 -8.75 -14.54
C ASP A 651 -12.57 -8.96 -14.37
N GLN A 652 -11.91 -9.50 -15.41
CA GLN A 652 -10.47 -9.72 -15.43
C GLN A 652 -9.62 -8.43 -15.37
N PHE A 653 -10.24 -7.27 -15.62
CA PHE A 653 -9.63 -5.95 -15.63
C PHE A 653 -10.23 -5.00 -14.58
N ALA A 654 -11.19 -5.44 -13.77
CA ALA A 654 -11.89 -4.60 -12.79
C ALA A 654 -10.93 -3.90 -11.81
N ASN A 655 -9.76 -4.49 -11.56
CA ASN A 655 -8.72 -3.97 -10.67
C ASN A 655 -7.39 -3.64 -11.39
N ASP A 656 -7.37 -3.59 -12.74
CA ASP A 656 -6.16 -3.21 -13.50
C ASP A 656 -6.22 -1.72 -13.85
N PRO A 657 -5.44 -0.85 -13.20
CA PRO A 657 -5.44 0.59 -13.47
C PRO A 657 -4.91 0.96 -14.86
N ARG A 658 -4.40 -0.01 -15.63
CA ARG A 658 -3.90 0.17 -17.00
C ARG A 658 -4.92 -0.20 -18.07
N TYR A 659 -6.08 -0.74 -17.67
CA TYR A 659 -7.13 -1.11 -18.61
C TYR A 659 -7.80 0.14 -19.19
N TYR A 660 -7.74 0.27 -20.52
CA TYR A 660 -8.36 1.35 -21.28
C TYR A 660 -9.43 0.76 -22.19
N ASP A 661 -10.68 1.20 -22.01
CA ASP A 661 -11.77 0.91 -22.93
C ASP A 661 -11.93 2.11 -23.90
N PRO A 662 -11.80 1.90 -25.23
CA PRO A 662 -11.85 2.98 -26.22
C PRO A 662 -13.17 3.76 -26.23
N VAL A 663 -14.29 3.11 -25.90
CA VAL A 663 -15.63 3.74 -25.89
C VAL A 663 -15.78 4.62 -24.66
N ILE A 664 -15.37 4.11 -23.50
CA ILE A 664 -15.31 4.92 -22.26
C ILE A 664 -14.34 6.10 -22.46
N GLY A 665 -13.21 5.86 -23.12
CA GLY A 665 -12.22 6.89 -23.46
C GLY A 665 -12.80 8.00 -24.33
N ALA A 666 -13.49 7.65 -25.41
CA ALA A 666 -14.12 8.60 -26.34
C ALA A 666 -15.20 9.45 -25.66
N ILE A 667 -16.13 8.84 -24.90
CA ILE A 667 -17.19 9.58 -24.20
C ILE A 667 -16.60 10.48 -23.11
N ARG A 668 -15.54 10.03 -22.43
CA ARG A 668 -14.83 10.86 -21.43
C ARG A 668 -14.15 12.08 -22.06
N GLY A 669 -13.58 11.93 -23.26
CA GLY A 669 -13.02 13.04 -24.03
C GLY A 669 -14.05 14.14 -24.27
N VAL A 670 -15.21 13.77 -24.81
CA VAL A 670 -16.34 14.70 -25.04
C VAL A 670 -16.77 15.39 -23.73
N VAL A 671 -16.90 14.67 -22.63
CA VAL A 671 -17.26 15.28 -21.33
C VAL A 671 -16.21 16.30 -20.85
N ALA A 672 -14.93 16.09 -21.13
CA ALA A 672 -13.89 17.05 -20.80
C ALA A 672 -14.01 18.33 -21.63
N GLU A 673 -14.40 18.22 -22.91
CA GLU A 673 -14.67 19.34 -23.80
C GLU A 673 -15.94 20.10 -23.39
N GLU A 674 -17.02 19.42 -23.00
CA GLU A 674 -18.24 20.06 -22.45
C GLU A 674 -17.96 20.87 -21.18
N MET A 675 -17.06 20.39 -20.32
CA MET A 675 -16.59 21.14 -19.13
C MET A 675 -15.78 22.38 -19.52
N LEU A 676 -15.01 22.33 -20.61
CA LEU A 676 -14.36 23.49 -21.20
C LEU A 676 -15.41 24.47 -21.75
N HIS A 677 -16.44 23.99 -22.46
CA HIS A 677 -17.50 24.83 -23.01
C HIS A 677 -18.27 25.57 -21.93
N LEU A 678 -18.63 24.87 -20.86
CA LEU A 678 -19.20 25.44 -19.65
C LEU A 678 -18.32 26.57 -19.09
N SER A 679 -17.00 26.32 -19.04
CA SER A 679 -16.02 27.27 -18.53
C SER A 679 -15.90 28.52 -19.42
N LEU A 680 -15.90 28.35 -20.74
CA LEU A 680 -15.84 29.43 -21.74
C LEU A 680 -17.11 30.30 -21.71
N ALA A 681 -18.29 29.69 -21.68
CA ALA A 681 -19.56 30.41 -21.53
C ALA A 681 -19.58 31.24 -20.22
N GLY A 682 -19.06 30.67 -19.13
CA GLY A 682 -18.89 31.37 -17.85
C GLY A 682 -17.88 32.52 -17.90
N ASN A 683 -16.77 32.37 -18.64
CA ASN A 683 -15.82 33.46 -18.87
C ASN A 683 -16.45 34.63 -19.63
N VAL A 684 -17.22 34.36 -20.69
CA VAL A 684 -17.93 35.40 -21.44
C VAL A 684 -18.97 36.10 -20.54
N LEU A 685 -19.74 35.33 -19.76
CA LEU A 685 -20.70 35.87 -18.79
C LEU A 685 -20.02 36.77 -17.76
N ARG A 686 -18.87 36.34 -17.24
CA ARG A 686 -18.06 37.10 -16.29
C ARG A 686 -17.51 38.39 -16.91
N ALA A 687 -17.02 38.32 -18.14
CA ALA A 687 -16.44 39.45 -18.88
C ALA A 687 -17.44 40.57 -19.13
N VAL A 688 -18.72 40.25 -19.34
CA VAL A 688 -19.80 41.25 -19.52
C VAL A 688 -20.44 41.67 -18.19
N GLY A 689 -19.77 41.44 -17.06
CA GLY A 689 -20.18 41.87 -15.72
C GLY A 689 -21.26 41.00 -15.07
N GLY A 690 -21.47 39.78 -15.56
CA GLY A 690 -22.31 38.77 -14.91
C GLY A 690 -21.57 38.02 -13.80
N THR A 691 -22.35 37.24 -13.04
CA THR A 691 -21.82 36.32 -12.02
C THR A 691 -22.28 34.92 -12.39
N PRO A 692 -21.40 34.07 -12.94
CA PRO A 692 -21.73 32.68 -13.25
C PRO A 692 -22.31 31.94 -12.04
N LYS A 693 -23.37 31.18 -12.27
CA LYS A 693 -24.05 30.33 -11.27
C LYS A 693 -24.16 28.91 -11.75
N LEU A 694 -23.85 27.95 -10.87
CA LEU A 694 -23.96 26.51 -11.15
C LEU A 694 -24.74 25.79 -10.06
N TYR A 695 -24.48 26.10 -8.78
CA TYR A 695 -25.24 25.55 -7.67
C TYR A 695 -26.42 26.48 -7.33
N ASP A 696 -27.46 26.38 -8.14
CA ASP A 696 -28.72 27.09 -7.92
C ASP A 696 -29.85 26.21 -8.46
N PRO A 697 -30.92 25.97 -7.70
CA PRO A 697 -32.03 25.12 -8.15
C PRO A 697 -32.75 25.65 -9.40
N ASN A 698 -32.52 26.90 -9.81
CA ASN A 698 -33.06 27.47 -11.05
C ASN A 698 -32.16 27.25 -12.28
N TYR A 699 -30.87 26.94 -12.08
CA TYR A 699 -29.90 26.78 -13.17
C TYR A 699 -29.36 25.34 -13.28
N MET A 700 -29.44 24.56 -12.21
CA MET A 700 -29.03 23.16 -12.21
C MET A 700 -30.03 22.29 -12.99
N PRO A 701 -29.57 21.42 -13.89
CA PRO A 701 -30.46 20.55 -14.67
C PRO A 701 -31.15 19.51 -13.77
N TYR A 702 -32.34 19.08 -14.19
CA TYR A 702 -33.05 17.95 -13.61
C TYR A 702 -33.49 17.02 -14.74
N TYR A 703 -33.51 15.70 -14.53
CA TYR A 703 -33.85 14.75 -15.58
C TYR A 703 -35.12 13.95 -15.22
N PRO A 704 -35.99 13.67 -16.21
CA PRO A 704 -35.90 14.12 -17.59
C PRO A 704 -36.29 15.60 -17.72
N MET A 705 -35.66 16.31 -18.67
CA MET A 705 -36.03 17.68 -19.03
C MET A 705 -36.06 17.90 -20.53
N LEU A 706 -36.71 18.98 -20.94
CA LEU A 706 -36.56 19.52 -22.28
C LEU A 706 -35.31 20.39 -22.34
N MET A 707 -34.54 20.23 -23.41
CA MET A 707 -33.46 21.16 -23.72
C MET A 707 -34.05 22.57 -23.91
N PRO A 708 -33.58 23.59 -23.16
CA PRO A 708 -34.11 24.95 -23.25
C PRO A 708 -34.06 25.48 -24.68
N GLY A 709 -35.14 26.11 -25.17
CA GLY A 709 -35.18 26.73 -26.50
C GLY A 709 -35.10 25.79 -27.71
N ARG A 710 -34.88 24.48 -27.55
CA ARG A 710 -34.69 23.56 -28.67
C ARG A 710 -36.00 23.24 -29.43
N VAL A 711 -35.98 23.41 -30.76
CA VAL A 711 -37.09 23.10 -31.68
C VAL A 711 -36.58 22.28 -32.89
N PRO A 712 -37.10 21.07 -33.18
CA PRO A 712 -38.11 20.33 -32.42
C PRO A 712 -37.63 20.01 -31.01
N LYS A 713 -38.59 19.83 -30.09
CA LYS A 713 -38.34 19.56 -28.68
C LYS A 713 -37.44 18.34 -28.50
N LEU A 714 -36.29 18.52 -27.87
CA LEU A 714 -35.36 17.45 -27.51
C LEU A 714 -35.47 17.13 -26.02
N TRP A 715 -35.71 15.86 -25.70
CA TRP A 715 -35.74 15.36 -24.33
C TRP A 715 -34.36 14.88 -23.91
N LEU A 716 -33.82 15.47 -22.85
CA LEU A 716 -32.60 15.04 -22.19
C LEU A 716 -32.99 14.06 -21.07
N GLN A 717 -32.45 12.84 -21.14
CA GLN A 717 -32.83 11.74 -20.26
C GLN A 717 -31.63 10.89 -19.86
N LEU A 718 -31.52 10.57 -18.58
CA LEU A 718 -30.50 9.67 -18.05
C LEU A 718 -30.84 8.23 -18.40
N ARG A 719 -30.09 7.64 -19.34
CA ARG A 719 -30.30 6.27 -19.86
C ARG A 719 -28.97 5.56 -20.06
N LYS A 720 -28.99 4.22 -19.99
CA LYS A 720 -27.82 3.37 -20.27
C LYS A 720 -27.29 3.57 -21.69
N ALA A 721 -26.01 3.28 -21.90
CA ALA A 721 -25.38 3.27 -23.22
C ALA A 721 -26.05 2.24 -24.14
N ASN A 722 -26.58 2.72 -25.26
CA ASN A 722 -27.08 1.93 -26.38
C ASN A 722 -27.25 2.86 -27.59
N LYS A 723 -27.46 2.28 -28.78
CA LYS A 723 -27.59 3.06 -30.02
C LYS A 723 -28.73 4.10 -30.00
N ALA A 724 -29.82 3.85 -29.26
CA ALA A 724 -30.92 4.81 -29.12
C ALA A 724 -30.57 5.98 -28.18
N ASN A 725 -29.75 5.76 -27.15
CA ASN A 725 -29.29 6.85 -26.30
C ASN A 725 -28.19 7.68 -26.98
N LEU A 726 -27.28 7.03 -27.72
CA LEU A 726 -26.32 7.74 -28.59
C LEU A 726 -27.01 8.60 -29.64
N GLN A 727 -28.16 8.17 -30.17
CA GLN A 727 -28.93 9.02 -31.08
C GLN A 727 -29.30 10.34 -30.40
N THR A 728 -29.66 10.32 -29.12
CA THR A 728 -29.94 11.57 -28.38
C THR A 728 -28.67 12.40 -28.19
N PHE A 729 -27.49 11.79 -28.05
CA PHE A 729 -26.23 12.55 -28.01
C PHE A 729 -25.96 13.22 -29.37
N ILE A 730 -26.17 12.50 -30.47
CA ILE A 730 -26.10 13.04 -31.84
C ILE A 730 -27.16 14.15 -32.06
N ASP A 731 -28.36 14.00 -31.51
CA ASP A 731 -29.43 15.00 -31.62
C ASP A 731 -29.12 16.30 -30.85
N VAL A 732 -28.31 16.21 -29.78
CA VAL A 732 -27.76 17.37 -29.05
C VAL A 732 -26.70 18.05 -29.91
N GLU A 733 -25.72 17.29 -30.39
CA GLU A 733 -24.57 17.78 -31.18
C GLU A 733 -24.88 18.00 -32.66
N THR A 734 -26.16 18.09 -33.03
CA THR A 734 -26.57 18.12 -34.44
C THR A 734 -26.01 19.34 -35.14
N ARG A 735 -25.30 19.09 -36.25
CA ARG A 735 -24.74 20.11 -37.14
C ARG A 735 -25.75 21.14 -37.62
N GLU A 736 -25.38 22.41 -37.47
CA GLU A 736 -26.06 23.52 -38.14
C GLU A 736 -26.11 23.33 -39.67
N LYS A 737 -27.28 23.61 -40.26
CA LYS A 737 -27.44 23.59 -41.73
C LYS A 737 -26.73 24.81 -42.33
N PRO A 738 -26.00 24.66 -43.46
CA PRO A 738 -25.40 25.81 -44.13
C PRO A 738 -26.40 26.94 -44.41
N GLY A 739 -26.12 28.14 -43.89
CA GLY A 739 -26.97 29.32 -44.06
C GLY A 739 -28.19 29.39 -43.12
N ALA A 740 -28.22 28.57 -42.07
CA ALA A 740 -29.19 28.75 -40.99
C ALA A 740 -29.01 30.12 -40.31
N LYS A 741 -30.10 30.61 -39.71
CA LYS A 741 -30.11 31.93 -39.06
C LYS A 741 -29.78 31.79 -37.58
N PRO A 742 -29.10 32.78 -36.97
CA PRO A 742 -28.94 32.86 -35.53
C PRO A 742 -30.31 32.96 -34.82
N GLU A 743 -30.55 32.10 -33.84
CA GLU A 743 -31.81 32.03 -33.08
C GLU A 743 -31.54 31.86 -31.58
N ALA A 744 -31.90 32.85 -30.75
CA ALA A 744 -31.57 32.81 -29.31
C ALA A 744 -32.62 32.12 -28.43
N ASP A 745 -33.89 32.12 -28.85
CA ASP A 745 -35.01 31.66 -28.01
C ASP A 745 -35.62 30.33 -28.47
N GLU A 746 -35.60 30.07 -29.78
CA GLU A 746 -36.16 28.88 -30.43
C GLU A 746 -35.22 28.41 -31.56
N TYR A 747 -34.29 27.50 -31.24
CA TYR A 747 -33.21 27.09 -32.13
C TYR A 747 -33.27 25.62 -32.54
N GLU A 748 -32.81 25.30 -33.75
CA GLU A 748 -32.67 23.91 -34.23
C GLU A 748 -31.32 23.30 -33.82
N THR A 749 -30.27 24.09 -33.64
CA THR A 749 -28.93 23.61 -33.24
C THR A 749 -28.27 24.58 -32.24
N LEU A 750 -27.31 24.10 -31.46
CA LEU A 750 -26.53 24.93 -30.53
C LEU A 750 -25.71 25.99 -31.27
N GLY A 751 -25.25 25.70 -32.49
CA GLY A 751 -24.62 26.64 -33.40
C GLY A 751 -25.47 27.90 -33.60
N GLN A 752 -26.77 27.74 -33.92
CA GLN A 752 -27.69 28.87 -34.07
C GLN A 752 -27.88 29.67 -32.78
N PHE A 753 -27.91 29.00 -31.63
CA PHE A 753 -28.04 29.62 -30.32
C PHE A 753 -26.80 30.47 -29.97
N TYR A 754 -25.62 29.88 -30.14
CA TYR A 754 -24.36 30.58 -29.90
C TYR A 754 -24.11 31.70 -30.90
N ASP A 755 -24.49 31.55 -32.16
CA ASP A 755 -24.44 32.62 -33.15
C ASP A 755 -25.34 33.80 -32.78
N ALA A 756 -26.50 33.54 -32.17
CA ALA A 756 -27.37 34.62 -31.71
C ALA A 756 -26.76 35.38 -30.52
N ILE A 757 -26.03 34.69 -29.63
CA ILE A 757 -25.22 35.30 -28.58
C ILE A 757 -24.09 36.12 -29.18
N LYS A 758 -23.38 35.61 -30.19
CA LYS A 758 -22.33 36.35 -30.92
C LYS A 758 -22.88 37.64 -31.55
N ASP A 759 -24.06 37.59 -32.16
CA ASP A 759 -24.70 38.78 -32.73
C ASP A 759 -25.18 39.78 -31.67
N GLY A 760 -25.70 39.28 -30.55
CA GLY A 760 -26.01 40.10 -29.37
C GLY A 760 -24.78 40.82 -28.81
N LEU A 761 -23.64 40.12 -28.70
CA LEU A 761 -22.36 40.71 -28.29
C LEU A 761 -21.89 41.80 -29.24
N LYS A 762 -21.91 41.57 -30.56
CA LYS A 762 -21.54 42.58 -31.58
C LYS A 762 -22.43 43.82 -31.48
N TYR A 763 -23.74 43.63 -31.34
CA TYR A 763 -24.69 44.72 -31.23
C TYR A 763 -24.46 45.54 -29.96
N LEU A 764 -24.30 44.87 -28.80
CA LEU A 764 -24.12 45.54 -27.51
C LEU A 764 -22.75 46.23 -27.42
N ASP A 765 -21.69 45.64 -27.96
CA ASP A 765 -20.35 46.26 -27.99
C ASP A 765 -20.36 47.57 -28.81
N ALA A 766 -21.18 47.62 -29.87
CA ALA A 766 -21.36 48.82 -30.68
C ALA A 766 -22.31 49.87 -30.05
N THR A 767 -23.11 49.51 -29.04
CA THR A 767 -24.19 50.38 -28.52
C THR A 767 -24.12 50.67 -27.02
N VAL A 768 -23.30 49.95 -26.26
CA VAL A 768 -23.12 50.10 -24.81
C VAL A 768 -21.64 50.35 -24.51
N ASP A 769 -21.34 51.50 -23.94
CA ASP A 769 -19.98 51.83 -23.50
C ASP A 769 -19.52 50.87 -22.39
N ASN A 770 -18.29 50.35 -22.53
CA ASN A 770 -17.65 49.45 -21.56
C ASN A 770 -18.47 48.17 -21.28
N LEU A 771 -19.02 47.55 -22.32
CA LEU A 771 -19.70 46.24 -22.20
C LEU A 771 -18.79 45.20 -21.53
N PHE A 772 -17.56 45.08 -22.01
CA PHE A 772 -16.54 44.20 -21.43
C PHE A 772 -15.84 44.89 -20.26
N GLN A 773 -15.57 44.11 -19.21
CA GLN A 773 -14.87 44.54 -18.01
C GLN A 773 -13.52 43.78 -17.94
N PRO A 774 -12.43 44.30 -18.53
CA PRO A 774 -11.14 43.61 -18.58
C PRO A 774 -10.57 43.26 -17.21
N ASP A 775 -10.88 44.04 -16.18
CA ASP A 775 -10.47 43.77 -14.78
C ASP A 775 -11.07 42.46 -14.24
N THR A 776 -12.05 41.87 -14.93
CA THR A 776 -12.60 40.56 -14.57
C THR A 776 -11.74 39.39 -15.03
N ALA A 777 -10.72 39.62 -15.88
CA ALA A 777 -9.87 38.59 -16.48
C ALA A 777 -9.18 37.69 -15.43
N ILE A 778 -8.77 38.27 -14.30
CA ILE A 778 -8.12 37.54 -13.20
C ILE A 778 -9.04 36.54 -12.50
N TYR A 779 -10.35 36.66 -12.71
CA TYR A 779 -11.36 35.75 -12.16
C TYR A 779 -11.78 34.66 -13.17
N GLN A 780 -11.32 34.73 -14.41
CA GLN A 780 -11.75 33.82 -15.48
C GLN A 780 -10.87 32.56 -15.54
N PHE A 781 -11.40 31.48 -16.08
CA PHE A 781 -10.60 30.29 -16.40
C PHE A 781 -9.59 30.63 -17.49
N SER A 782 -8.30 30.40 -17.23
CA SER A 782 -7.19 30.74 -18.13
C SER A 782 -6.43 29.48 -18.57
N PRO A 783 -5.67 29.53 -19.68
CA PRO A 783 -4.74 28.46 -20.03
C PRO A 783 -3.80 28.14 -18.87
N GLY A 784 -3.67 26.85 -18.52
CA GLY A 784 -2.85 26.40 -17.39
C GLY A 784 -3.64 26.18 -16.09
N LEU A 785 -4.82 26.79 -15.94
CA LEU A 785 -5.71 26.57 -14.80
C LEU A 785 -6.69 25.43 -15.09
N GLY A 786 -6.17 24.19 -15.01
CA GLY A 786 -6.95 22.96 -15.24
C GLY A 786 -7.08 22.55 -16.71
N TYR A 787 -6.91 23.48 -17.67
CA TYR A 787 -6.95 23.23 -19.11
C TYR A 787 -5.62 23.65 -19.74
N GLN A 788 -4.85 22.69 -20.28
CA GLN A 788 -3.53 22.94 -20.88
C GLN A 788 -3.58 22.75 -22.39
N SER A 789 -3.02 23.72 -23.13
CA SER A 789 -3.02 23.71 -24.61
C SER A 789 -2.11 22.65 -25.25
N ASN A 790 -1.29 21.95 -24.45
CA ASN A 790 -0.35 20.91 -24.87
C ASN A 790 -0.76 19.49 -24.44
N ILE A 791 -1.92 19.33 -23.80
CA ILE A 791 -2.50 18.03 -23.46
C ILE A 791 -3.59 17.73 -24.49
N ARG A 792 -3.48 16.56 -25.12
CA ARG A 792 -4.46 16.03 -26.09
C ARG A 792 -5.83 15.91 -25.41
N ASP A 793 -6.91 16.27 -26.10
CA ASP A 793 -8.30 16.21 -25.62
C ASP A 793 -8.76 17.24 -24.55
N THR A 794 -7.99 18.29 -24.21
CA THR A 794 -8.45 19.31 -23.21
C THR A 794 -8.67 20.73 -23.74
N GLY A 795 -8.22 21.05 -24.95
CA GLY A 795 -8.30 22.42 -25.50
C GLY A 795 -7.59 23.50 -24.64
N GLY A 796 -7.47 24.71 -25.17
CA GLY A 796 -6.97 25.86 -24.41
C GLY A 796 -8.12 26.78 -23.99
N SER A 797 -8.33 27.01 -22.69
CA SER A 797 -9.31 28.00 -22.20
C SER A 797 -8.99 29.41 -22.76
N ILE A 798 -10.00 30.21 -23.04
CA ILE A 798 -9.84 31.57 -23.57
C ILE A 798 -10.28 32.57 -22.49
N VAL A 799 -9.36 33.46 -22.11
CA VAL A 799 -9.67 34.61 -21.25
C VAL A 799 -10.30 35.70 -22.13
N VAL A 800 -11.48 36.14 -21.74
CA VAL A 800 -12.32 37.06 -22.50
C VAL A 800 -12.18 38.48 -21.93
N THR A 801 -11.54 39.36 -22.70
CA THR A 801 -11.33 40.77 -22.34
C THR A 801 -12.01 41.75 -23.28
N ASP A 802 -12.42 41.29 -24.46
CA ASP A 802 -12.99 42.11 -25.52
C ASP A 802 -13.92 41.28 -26.42
N LEU A 803 -14.55 41.95 -27.40
CA LEU A 803 -15.43 41.30 -28.36
C LEU A 803 -14.74 40.18 -29.14
N LYS A 804 -13.49 40.37 -29.55
CA LYS A 804 -12.77 39.38 -30.35
C LYS A 804 -12.59 38.08 -29.57
N THR A 805 -12.04 38.17 -28.37
CA THR A 805 -11.81 37.00 -27.50
C THR A 805 -13.12 36.33 -27.07
N ALA A 806 -14.21 37.08 -26.93
CA ALA A 806 -15.54 36.52 -26.69
C ALA A 806 -16.05 35.70 -27.89
N LEU A 807 -15.90 36.23 -29.10
CA LEU A 807 -16.29 35.53 -30.33
C LEU A 807 -15.43 34.28 -30.56
N ASP A 808 -14.13 34.36 -30.27
CA ASP A 808 -13.21 33.23 -30.36
C ASP A 808 -13.64 32.10 -29.39
N ALA A 809 -13.99 32.43 -28.14
CA ALA A 809 -14.50 31.49 -27.14
C ALA A 809 -15.79 30.78 -27.59
N LEU A 810 -16.80 31.53 -28.03
CA LEU A 810 -18.07 30.94 -28.50
C LEU A 810 -17.92 30.17 -29.82
N THR A 811 -16.94 30.51 -30.64
CA THR A 811 -16.66 29.78 -31.89
C THR A 811 -16.00 28.44 -31.59
N LEU A 812 -15.09 28.38 -30.62
CA LEU A 812 -14.45 27.13 -30.20
C LEU A 812 -15.49 26.11 -29.69
N ILE A 813 -16.46 26.56 -28.88
CA ILE A 813 -17.57 25.73 -28.38
C ILE A 813 -18.31 25.05 -29.55
N VAL A 814 -18.75 25.84 -30.53
CA VAL A 814 -19.49 25.33 -31.70
C VAL A 814 -18.63 24.37 -32.53
N ILE A 815 -17.34 24.67 -32.73
CA ILE A 815 -16.44 23.83 -33.54
C ILE A 815 -16.20 22.46 -32.91
N GLN A 816 -16.03 22.38 -31.59
CA GLN A 816 -15.80 21.11 -30.90
C GLN A 816 -17.08 20.27 -30.77
N GLY A 817 -18.23 20.91 -30.51
CA GLY A 817 -19.52 20.23 -30.42
C GLY A 817 -20.05 19.77 -31.78
N GLU A 818 -20.47 20.71 -32.62
CA GLU A 818 -21.14 20.41 -33.90
C GLU A 818 -20.15 20.19 -35.07
N GLY A 819 -18.92 20.70 -34.96
CA GLY A 819 -17.97 20.73 -36.07
C GLY A 819 -17.94 22.08 -36.81
N SER A 820 -17.11 22.18 -37.86
CA SER A 820 -16.99 23.41 -38.65
C SER A 820 -18.10 23.52 -39.71
N PRO A 821 -18.76 24.68 -39.87
CA PRO A 821 -19.67 24.93 -40.99
C PRO A 821 -18.87 25.17 -42.30
N GLY A 822 -18.31 24.09 -42.87
CA GLY A 822 -17.56 24.12 -44.13
C GLY A 822 -16.84 22.79 -44.41
N PRO A 823 -16.41 22.51 -45.65
CA PRO A 823 -15.55 21.36 -45.93
C PRO A 823 -14.24 21.51 -45.13
N TYR A 824 -13.88 20.48 -44.37
CA TYR A 824 -12.72 20.40 -43.48
C TYR A 824 -11.51 21.21 -43.97
N ASP A 825 -11.08 22.22 -43.20
CA ASP A 825 -9.92 23.06 -43.55
C ASP A 825 -8.65 22.69 -42.76
N ASP A 826 -8.61 21.49 -42.18
CA ASP A 826 -7.41 20.98 -41.52
C ASP A 826 -7.23 19.46 -41.75
N PRO A 827 -6.48 19.05 -42.79
CA PRO A 827 -6.20 17.64 -43.08
C PRO A 827 -5.25 16.97 -42.06
N ASP A 828 -4.72 17.70 -41.08
CA ASP A 828 -3.80 17.19 -40.04
C ASP A 828 -4.48 16.99 -38.67
N LYS A 829 -5.79 17.25 -38.53
CA LYS A 829 -6.51 16.98 -37.27
C LYS A 829 -6.84 15.50 -37.10
N LEU A 830 -6.13 14.87 -36.17
CA LEU A 830 -6.38 13.52 -35.65
C LEU A 830 -7.52 13.46 -34.60
N GLU A 831 -8.32 14.52 -34.43
CA GLU A 831 -9.40 14.64 -33.41
C GLU A 831 -10.75 14.91 -34.10
N HIS A 832 -11.77 14.09 -33.82
CA HIS A 832 -13.14 14.20 -34.33
C HIS A 832 -13.98 15.12 -33.41
N ASP A 833 -14.95 15.87 -33.97
CA ASP A 833 -15.94 16.63 -33.18
C ASP A 833 -16.96 15.71 -32.47
N HIS A 834 -17.73 16.24 -31.50
CA HIS A 834 -18.64 15.42 -30.69
C HIS A 834 -19.67 14.68 -31.57
N TYR A 835 -20.22 15.34 -32.60
CA TYR A 835 -21.16 14.72 -33.54
C TYR A 835 -20.55 13.50 -34.25
N ASP A 836 -19.33 13.64 -34.79
CA ASP A 836 -18.62 12.56 -35.48
C ASP A 836 -18.24 11.44 -34.49
N VAL A 837 -17.75 11.77 -33.29
CA VAL A 837 -17.45 10.77 -32.23
C VAL A 837 -18.67 9.92 -31.89
N PHE A 838 -19.83 10.54 -31.63
CA PHE A 838 -21.04 9.80 -31.28
C PHE A 838 -21.63 9.04 -32.47
N THR A 839 -21.49 9.56 -33.69
CA THR A 839 -21.88 8.85 -34.92
C THR A 839 -21.02 7.60 -35.12
N ASP A 840 -19.70 7.71 -34.99
CA ASP A 840 -18.76 6.59 -35.10
C ASP A 840 -19.06 5.51 -34.05
N LEU A 841 -19.30 5.91 -32.80
CA LEU A 841 -19.68 4.97 -31.73
C LEU A 841 -21.01 4.27 -32.01
N LYS A 842 -21.98 4.96 -32.62
CA LYS A 842 -23.30 4.40 -32.95
C LYS A 842 -23.23 3.46 -34.16
N ASP A 843 -22.43 3.81 -35.16
CA ASP A 843 -22.29 3.05 -36.40
C ASP A 843 -21.35 1.85 -36.25
N GLY A 844 -20.49 1.84 -35.23
CA GLY A 844 -19.65 0.70 -34.87
C GLY A 844 -20.42 -0.60 -34.60
N ASP A 845 -19.72 -1.72 -34.84
CA ASP A 845 -20.22 -3.10 -34.67
C ASP A 845 -20.17 -3.60 -33.21
N ALA A 846 -19.62 -2.82 -32.29
CA ALA A 846 -19.43 -3.23 -30.90
C ALA A 846 -20.76 -3.33 -30.15
N SER A 847 -21.13 -4.54 -29.70
CA SER A 847 -22.16 -4.73 -28.69
C SER A 847 -21.55 -4.50 -27.31
N TRP A 848 -21.97 -3.44 -26.60
CA TRP A 848 -21.45 -3.13 -25.26
C TRP A 848 -22.19 -3.91 -24.19
N ASP A 849 -21.43 -4.52 -23.27
CA ASP A 849 -22.00 -5.03 -22.04
C ASP A 849 -22.27 -3.87 -21.09
N VAL A 850 -23.53 -3.72 -20.67
CA VAL A 850 -23.99 -2.60 -19.83
C VAL A 850 -24.80 -3.11 -18.65
N TYR A 851 -24.72 -2.41 -17.53
CA TYR A 851 -25.60 -2.62 -16.38
C TYR A 851 -27.05 -2.25 -16.75
N PRO A 852 -28.07 -3.02 -16.29
CA PRO A 852 -29.48 -2.70 -16.47
C PRO A 852 -29.92 -1.62 -15.47
N VAL A 853 -29.31 -0.43 -15.57
CA VAL A 853 -29.62 0.72 -14.71
C VAL A 853 -31.02 1.27 -14.97
N VAL A 854 -31.63 1.87 -13.96
CA VAL A 854 -32.93 2.58 -14.09
C VAL A 854 -32.82 3.79 -15.01
N GLU A 855 -33.94 4.34 -15.48
CA GLU A 855 -33.94 5.56 -16.30
C GLU A 855 -34.43 6.74 -15.47
N ASN A 856 -33.75 7.89 -15.60
CA ASN A 856 -34.07 9.13 -14.88
C ASN A 856 -34.31 8.96 -13.37
N PRO A 857 -33.40 8.32 -12.61
CA PRO A 857 -33.62 8.13 -11.19
C PRO A 857 -33.60 9.46 -10.42
N VAL A 858 -34.42 9.54 -9.39
CA VAL A 858 -34.23 10.50 -8.30
C VAL A 858 -33.90 9.76 -7.01
N THR A 859 -33.14 10.41 -6.11
CA THR A 859 -32.68 9.75 -4.89
C THR A 859 -33.82 9.18 -4.02
N SER A 860 -35.01 9.80 -4.05
CA SER A 860 -36.19 9.25 -3.36
C SER A 860 -36.75 7.95 -3.97
N ASP A 861 -36.43 7.61 -5.22
CA ASP A 861 -36.78 6.32 -5.81
C ASP A 861 -36.07 5.16 -5.11
N TYR A 862 -34.95 5.45 -4.45
CA TYR A 862 -34.17 4.48 -3.69
C TYR A 862 -34.55 4.39 -2.22
N TRP A 863 -35.53 5.17 -1.71
CA TRP A 863 -35.87 5.19 -0.28
C TRP A 863 -36.19 3.80 0.29
N LYS A 864 -36.80 2.92 -0.52
CA LYS A 864 -37.11 1.53 -0.13
C LYS A 864 -35.87 0.63 -0.02
N TYR A 865 -34.72 1.12 -0.46
CA TYR A 865 -33.41 0.47 -0.48
C TYR A 865 -32.42 1.36 0.27
N ASP A 866 -32.55 1.37 1.60
CA ASP A 866 -31.81 2.24 2.55
C ASP A 866 -30.35 2.49 2.14
N LYS A 867 -29.63 1.42 1.79
CA LYS A 867 -28.24 1.45 1.34
C LYS A 867 -28.00 2.26 0.05
N SER A 868 -28.74 1.96 -1.02
CA SER A 868 -28.59 2.65 -2.30
C SER A 868 -29.09 4.09 -2.24
N CYS A 869 -30.06 4.37 -1.35
CA CYS A 869 -30.52 5.73 -1.08
C CYS A 869 -29.40 6.59 -0.51
N GLN A 870 -28.67 6.09 0.50
CA GLN A 870 -27.58 6.84 1.13
C GLN A 870 -26.45 7.13 0.14
N VAL A 871 -26.03 6.11 -0.63
CA VAL A 871 -24.97 6.30 -1.64
C VAL A 871 -25.38 7.34 -2.68
N SER A 872 -26.65 7.34 -3.09
CA SER A 872 -27.19 8.32 -4.03
C SER A 872 -27.24 9.73 -3.44
N LEU A 873 -27.59 9.88 -2.14
CA LEU A 873 -27.52 11.16 -1.44
C LEU A 873 -26.10 11.71 -1.38
N THR A 874 -25.11 10.86 -1.04
CA THR A 874 -23.71 11.26 -1.04
C THR A 874 -23.22 11.64 -2.44
N PHE A 875 -23.64 10.91 -3.48
CA PHE A 875 -23.33 11.27 -4.86
C PHE A 875 -23.87 12.66 -5.23
N ASP A 876 -25.15 12.94 -4.92
CA ASP A 876 -25.78 14.23 -5.20
C ASP A 876 -25.10 15.36 -4.41
N ALA A 877 -24.75 15.13 -3.14
CA ALA A 877 -23.99 16.07 -2.32
C ALA A 877 -22.59 16.37 -2.92
N ALA A 878 -21.85 15.35 -3.34
CA ALA A 878 -20.54 15.50 -3.97
C ALA A 878 -20.64 16.26 -5.30
N TYR A 879 -21.67 15.99 -6.10
CA TYR A 879 -21.92 16.68 -7.36
C TYR A 879 -22.23 18.16 -7.11
N CYS A 880 -23.11 18.47 -6.17
CA CYS A 880 -23.38 19.86 -5.77
C CYS A 880 -22.15 20.58 -5.21
N PHE A 881 -21.28 19.88 -4.46
CA PHE A 881 -20.03 20.43 -3.93
C PHE A 881 -19.01 20.74 -5.06
N LEU A 882 -18.97 19.91 -6.12
CA LEU A 882 -18.22 20.21 -7.34
C LEU A 882 -18.72 21.48 -8.01
N LEU A 883 -20.04 21.61 -8.21
CA LEU A 883 -20.64 22.82 -8.81
C LEU A 883 -20.37 24.07 -7.97
N ARG A 884 -20.44 23.98 -6.64
CA ARG A 884 -20.00 25.05 -5.73
C ARG A 884 -18.54 25.40 -5.93
N THR A 885 -17.65 24.41 -6.02
CA THR A 885 -16.21 24.62 -6.23
C THR A 885 -15.95 25.37 -7.53
N ILE A 886 -16.56 24.94 -8.63
CA ILE A 886 -16.40 25.57 -9.95
C ILE A 886 -16.98 26.99 -9.94
N GLU A 887 -18.15 27.20 -9.34
CA GLU A 887 -18.75 28.54 -9.21
C GLU A 887 -17.82 29.52 -8.48
N VAL A 888 -17.16 29.06 -7.41
CA VAL A 888 -16.24 29.88 -6.61
C VAL A 888 -15.00 30.27 -7.39
N LEU A 889 -14.54 29.45 -8.35
CA LEU A 889 -13.39 29.78 -9.19
C LEU A 889 -13.62 31.08 -9.98
N TRP A 890 -14.85 31.49 -10.31
CA TRP A 890 -15.10 32.81 -10.92
C TRP A 890 -15.05 34.00 -9.97
N THR A 891 -14.67 33.79 -8.70
CA THR A 891 -14.62 34.84 -7.68
C THR A 891 -13.24 35.05 -7.06
N VAL A 892 -12.28 34.14 -7.32
CA VAL A 892 -10.91 34.17 -6.75
C VAL A 892 -9.94 34.87 -7.69
N ASP A 893 -9.16 35.83 -7.19
CA ASP A 893 -8.21 36.64 -7.98
C ASP A 893 -6.78 36.07 -8.02
N LYS A 894 -6.41 35.18 -7.10
CA LYS A 894 -5.05 34.61 -6.98
C LYS A 894 -4.93 33.25 -7.64
N ASP A 895 -4.08 33.16 -8.66
CA ASP A 895 -3.82 31.90 -9.38
C ASP A 895 -3.39 30.74 -8.47
N GLY A 896 -2.51 30.95 -7.49
CA GLY A 896 -2.08 29.88 -6.59
C GLY A 896 -3.23 29.25 -5.78
N ASP A 897 -4.18 30.08 -5.34
CA ASP A 897 -5.36 29.63 -4.60
C ASP A 897 -6.38 28.95 -5.54
N ARG A 898 -6.51 29.45 -6.78
CA ARG A 898 -7.32 28.82 -7.84
C ARG A 898 -6.78 27.43 -8.20
N HIS A 899 -5.46 27.28 -8.35
CA HIS A 899 -4.81 25.99 -8.63
C HIS A 899 -5.06 24.98 -7.51
N ASN A 900 -5.07 25.41 -6.25
CA ASN A 900 -5.39 24.55 -5.12
C ASN A 900 -6.83 24.02 -5.18
N LEU A 901 -7.81 24.87 -5.53
CA LEU A 901 -9.20 24.43 -5.71
C LEU A 901 -9.37 23.52 -6.94
N VAL A 902 -8.64 23.78 -8.02
CA VAL A 902 -8.66 22.92 -9.23
C VAL A 902 -8.07 21.55 -8.94
N LEU A 903 -6.83 21.49 -8.42
CA LEU A 903 -6.12 20.25 -8.16
C LEU A 903 -6.69 19.47 -6.97
N GLY A 904 -7.01 20.18 -5.87
CA GLY A 904 -7.53 19.58 -4.64
C GLY A 904 -9.00 19.21 -4.74
N ASN A 905 -9.86 20.14 -5.15
CA ASN A 905 -11.31 19.89 -5.18
C ASN A 905 -11.79 19.37 -6.53
N MET A 906 -11.60 20.10 -7.63
CA MET A 906 -12.24 19.75 -8.91
C MET A 906 -11.82 18.36 -9.41
N TYR A 907 -10.51 18.09 -9.49
CA TYR A 907 -10.00 16.77 -9.87
C TYR A 907 -10.29 15.69 -8.83
N GLY A 908 -10.13 16.00 -7.53
CA GLY A 908 -10.43 15.07 -6.44
C GLY A 908 -11.89 14.61 -6.44
N ILE A 909 -12.84 15.52 -6.62
CA ILE A 909 -14.27 15.21 -6.67
C ILE A 909 -14.63 14.44 -7.94
N MET A 910 -14.19 14.88 -9.11
CA MET A 910 -14.55 14.22 -10.37
C MET A 910 -14.02 12.79 -10.46
N MET A 911 -12.73 12.59 -10.14
CA MET A 911 -12.04 11.31 -10.37
C MET A 911 -12.01 10.42 -9.13
N GLY A 912 -11.87 11.00 -7.94
CA GLY A 912 -11.75 10.25 -6.69
C GLY A 912 -13.06 10.07 -5.92
N ILE A 913 -14.14 10.78 -6.30
CA ILE A 913 -15.43 10.69 -5.60
C ILE A 913 -16.58 10.29 -6.53
N LEU A 914 -16.91 11.12 -7.53
CA LEU A 914 -18.08 10.88 -8.40
C LEU A 914 -17.91 9.61 -9.24
N ALA A 915 -16.78 9.44 -9.92
CA ALA A 915 -16.53 8.25 -10.73
C ALA A 915 -16.61 6.92 -9.94
N PRO A 916 -15.95 6.76 -8.78
CA PRO A 916 -16.06 5.54 -7.99
C PRO A 916 -17.44 5.36 -7.34
N LEU A 917 -18.11 6.42 -6.84
CA LEU A 917 -19.49 6.31 -6.34
C LEU A 917 -20.47 5.89 -7.43
N ALA A 918 -20.30 6.39 -8.66
CA ALA A 918 -21.13 6.00 -9.79
C ALA A 918 -20.93 4.53 -10.16
N LYS A 919 -19.67 4.07 -10.28
CA LYS A 919 -19.35 2.64 -10.49
C LYS A 919 -19.94 1.76 -9.39
N PHE A 920 -19.88 2.23 -8.16
CA PHE A 920 -20.48 1.53 -7.03
C PHE A 920 -22.00 1.45 -7.16
N LEU A 921 -22.70 2.56 -7.42
CA LEU A 921 -24.16 2.62 -7.60
C LEU A 921 -24.65 1.67 -8.70
N VAL A 922 -24.01 1.68 -9.88
CA VAL A 922 -24.43 0.82 -11.02
C VAL A 922 -24.23 -0.68 -10.76
N SER A 923 -23.44 -1.04 -9.74
CA SER A 923 -23.32 -2.42 -9.29
C SER A 923 -24.43 -2.82 -8.29
N GLN A 924 -25.16 -1.88 -7.67
CA GLN A 924 -26.12 -2.19 -6.62
C GLN A 924 -27.47 -2.64 -7.20
N PRO A 925 -28.02 -3.80 -6.79
CA PRO A 925 -29.32 -4.26 -7.26
C PRO A 925 -30.47 -3.47 -6.62
N ILE A 926 -31.47 -3.12 -7.44
CA ILE A 926 -32.74 -2.52 -6.99
C ILE A 926 -33.91 -3.25 -7.64
N GLY A 927 -34.94 -3.51 -6.85
CA GLY A 927 -36.15 -4.20 -7.29
C GLY A 927 -35.96 -5.70 -7.63
N PRO A 928 -37.08 -6.42 -7.86
CA PRO A 928 -37.08 -7.86 -8.07
C PRO A 928 -36.67 -8.29 -9.49
N SER A 929 -36.54 -7.36 -10.44
CA SER A 929 -36.28 -7.63 -11.86
C SER A 929 -34.80 -7.59 -12.26
N GLY A 930 -33.88 -7.45 -11.29
CA GLY A 930 -32.45 -7.36 -11.55
C GLY A 930 -31.98 -6.01 -12.09
N GLN A 931 -32.79 -4.95 -11.96
CA GLN A 931 -32.37 -3.58 -12.24
C GLN A 931 -31.25 -3.14 -11.29
N ARG A 932 -30.44 -2.18 -11.73
CA ARG A 932 -29.35 -1.59 -10.94
C ARG A 932 -29.63 -0.13 -10.61
N ALA A 933 -29.17 0.33 -9.44
CA ALA A 933 -29.17 1.74 -9.09
C ALA A 933 -28.23 2.51 -10.02
N ALA A 934 -28.32 3.83 -10.02
CA ALA A 934 -27.46 4.71 -10.80
C ALA A 934 -27.47 6.13 -10.25
N PRO A 935 -26.49 6.97 -10.62
CA PRO A 935 -26.40 8.34 -10.11
C PRO A 935 -27.56 9.23 -10.55
N CYS A 936 -28.10 10.02 -9.63
CA CYS A 936 -29.26 10.88 -9.90
C CYS A 936 -28.86 12.26 -10.45
N PHE A 937 -27.67 12.76 -10.09
CA PHE A 937 -27.23 14.14 -10.38
C PHE A 937 -28.25 15.17 -9.85
N GLY A 938 -28.86 14.87 -8.71
CA GLY A 938 -29.91 15.67 -8.09
C GLY A 938 -29.37 16.85 -7.30
N TYR A 939 -30.23 17.85 -7.06
CA TYR A 939 -29.92 18.98 -6.19
C TYR A 939 -29.92 18.54 -4.72
N TYR A 940 -28.78 18.71 -4.06
CA TYR A 940 -28.59 18.52 -2.63
C TYR A 940 -28.52 19.87 -1.92
N GLU A 941 -29.44 20.15 -0.98
CA GLU A 941 -29.51 21.43 -0.25
C GLU A 941 -28.59 21.42 0.98
N PHE A 942 -27.42 22.07 0.87
CA PHE A 942 -26.57 22.35 2.04
C PHE A 942 -27.26 23.33 3.00
N LYS A 943 -27.37 22.95 4.28
CA LYS A 943 -28.03 23.73 5.34
C LYS A 943 -27.09 24.77 5.95
N ASP A 944 -27.67 25.85 6.43
CA ASP A 944 -26.95 26.86 7.23
C ASP A 944 -26.54 26.29 8.60
N GLY A 945 -25.34 26.64 9.07
CA GLY A 945 -24.84 26.32 10.43
C GLY A 945 -23.60 25.44 10.46
N GLU A 946 -23.34 24.67 9.41
CA GLU A 946 -22.14 23.84 9.21
C GLU A 946 -21.60 24.03 7.79
N THR A 947 -20.32 23.73 7.57
CA THR A 947 -19.72 23.92 6.23
C THR A 947 -20.24 22.86 5.25
N GLU A 948 -20.28 23.18 3.95
CA GLU A 948 -20.75 22.24 2.93
C GLU A 948 -19.86 20.98 2.88
N LEU A 949 -18.56 21.14 3.11
CA LEU A 949 -17.64 20.01 3.19
C LEU A 949 -17.97 19.10 4.38
N LYS A 950 -18.28 19.68 5.55
CA LYS A 950 -18.68 18.90 6.71
C LYS A 950 -19.96 18.11 6.45
N GLN A 951 -20.94 18.73 5.81
CA GLN A 951 -22.18 18.05 5.42
C GLN A 951 -21.93 16.93 4.41
N LEU A 952 -21.02 17.11 3.43
CA LEU A 952 -20.62 16.04 2.51
C LEU A 952 -19.90 14.88 3.24
N GLN A 953 -19.02 15.19 4.19
CA GLN A 953 -18.37 14.19 5.05
C GLN A 953 -19.40 13.39 5.84
N ASP A 954 -20.42 14.06 6.37
CA ASP A 954 -21.48 13.41 7.15
C ASP A 954 -22.38 12.52 6.28
N GLU A 955 -22.70 12.93 5.05
CA GLU A 955 -23.42 12.08 4.09
C GLU A 955 -22.59 10.85 3.68
N MET A 956 -21.27 11.01 3.45
CA MET A 956 -20.39 9.88 3.14
C MET A 956 -20.30 8.91 4.32
N GLN A 957 -20.20 9.44 5.53
CA GLN A 957 -20.21 8.63 6.75
C GLN A 957 -21.55 7.91 6.91
N ALA A 958 -22.69 8.55 6.60
CA ALA A 958 -24.00 7.90 6.58
C ALA A 958 -24.08 6.77 5.55
N THR A 959 -23.49 6.95 4.37
CA THR A 959 -23.34 5.91 3.34
C THR A 959 -22.56 4.71 3.85
N ILE A 960 -21.40 4.92 4.48
CA ILE A 960 -20.61 3.84 5.07
C ILE A 960 -21.42 3.12 6.16
N ASN A 961 -22.07 3.90 7.03
CA ASN A 961 -22.91 3.36 8.11
C ASN A 961 -24.07 2.50 7.57
N ALA A 962 -24.67 2.84 6.43
CA ALA A 962 -25.74 2.06 5.82
C ALA A 962 -25.27 0.66 5.35
N TYR A 963 -24.01 0.52 4.96
CA TYR A 963 -23.42 -0.77 4.59
C TYR A 963 -22.86 -1.56 5.79
N LEU A 964 -22.73 -0.90 6.95
CA LEU A 964 -22.42 -1.50 8.25
C LEU A 964 -23.72 -1.90 8.97
N LYS A 965 -24.20 -3.13 8.78
CA LYS A 965 -25.46 -3.57 9.41
C LYS A 965 -25.30 -3.68 10.94
N ILE A 966 -25.75 -2.68 11.70
CA ILE A 966 -25.87 -2.73 13.17
C ILE A 966 -27.25 -3.27 13.53
N THR A 967 -27.34 -4.55 13.93
CA THR A 967 -28.55 -5.09 14.56
C THR A 967 -28.52 -4.84 16.06
N ALA A 968 -29.67 -4.42 16.60
CA ALA A 968 -29.85 -3.90 17.95
C ALA A 968 -29.72 -4.92 19.11
N GLU A 969 -29.10 -6.08 18.89
CA GLU A 969 -28.89 -7.08 19.94
C GLU A 969 -27.41 -7.18 20.29
N THR A 970 -27.04 -6.43 21.33
CA THR A 970 -25.73 -6.32 22.00
C THR A 970 -24.58 -5.73 21.17
N ARG A 971 -23.85 -4.79 21.78
CA ARG A 971 -22.86 -3.93 21.10
C ARG A 971 -21.56 -4.63 20.64
N ASP A 972 -21.45 -5.94 20.85
CA ASP A 972 -20.24 -6.72 20.65
C ASP A 972 -20.34 -7.74 19.49
N GLN A 973 -21.37 -7.63 18.64
CA GLN A 973 -21.47 -8.45 17.43
C GLN A 973 -22.00 -7.62 16.26
N VAL A 974 -21.11 -6.93 15.55
CA VAL A 974 -21.42 -6.53 14.16
C VAL A 974 -20.99 -7.69 13.28
N ALA A 975 -21.96 -8.55 12.95
CA ALA A 975 -21.78 -9.56 11.92
C ALA A 975 -21.57 -8.85 10.56
N VAL A 976 -20.32 -8.76 10.09
CA VAL A 976 -20.02 -8.37 8.70
C VAL A 976 -20.24 -9.61 7.82
N HIS A 977 -21.49 -10.05 7.75
CA HIS A 977 -21.92 -10.94 6.68
C HIS A 977 -22.30 -10.05 5.48
N ASP A 978 -21.62 -10.29 4.37
CA ASP A 978 -22.05 -10.02 2.99
C ASP A 978 -21.73 -8.66 2.32
N PHE A 979 -21.02 -7.72 2.95
CA PHE A 979 -20.75 -6.40 2.33
C PHE A 979 -19.27 -5.93 2.31
N GLY A 980 -18.31 -6.77 2.69
CA GLY A 980 -16.88 -6.42 2.73
C GLY A 980 -16.31 -5.85 1.42
N PRO A 981 -16.50 -6.50 0.26
CA PRO A 981 -16.06 -5.98 -1.03
C PRO A 981 -16.71 -4.64 -1.43
N MET A 982 -17.87 -4.34 -0.86
CA MET A 982 -18.56 -3.08 -1.12
C MET A 982 -17.96 -1.93 -0.31
N LEU A 983 -17.51 -2.20 0.92
CA LEU A 983 -16.78 -1.23 1.75
C LEU A 983 -15.42 -0.88 1.15
N GLU A 984 -14.71 -1.86 0.55
CA GLU A 984 -13.44 -1.63 -0.18
C GLU A 984 -13.57 -0.57 -1.30
N THR A 985 -14.77 -0.37 -1.86
CA THR A 985 -15.01 0.68 -2.87
C THR A 985 -15.36 2.03 -2.25
N LEU A 986 -16.16 2.04 -1.17
CA LEU A 986 -16.67 3.27 -0.56
C LEU A 986 -15.60 4.00 0.25
N LEU A 987 -14.66 3.28 0.80
CA LEU A 987 -13.74 3.80 1.80
C LEU A 987 -12.65 4.75 1.24
N PRO A 988 -11.97 4.45 0.11
CA PRO A 988 -11.09 5.42 -0.57
C PRO A 988 -11.77 6.73 -1.00
N ILE A 989 -13.08 6.67 -1.21
CA ILE A 989 -13.90 7.84 -1.53
C ILE A 989 -14.00 8.78 -0.32
N GLN A 990 -14.13 8.23 0.89
CA GLN A 990 -14.15 8.99 2.13
C GLN A 990 -12.83 9.72 2.38
N THR A 991 -11.69 9.06 2.14
CA THR A 991 -10.36 9.70 2.19
C THR A 991 -10.29 10.89 1.25
N THR A 992 -10.74 10.71 0.01
CA THR A 992 -10.73 11.79 -0.98
C THR A 992 -11.62 12.95 -0.54
N ILE A 993 -12.79 12.69 0.06
CA ILE A 993 -13.68 13.73 0.61
C ILE A 993 -13.00 14.48 1.76
N ASN A 994 -12.27 13.79 2.64
CA ASN A 994 -11.62 14.40 3.79
C ASN A 994 -10.45 15.34 3.45
N ASP A 995 -9.80 15.10 2.31
CA ASP A 995 -8.70 15.94 1.82
C ASP A 995 -9.17 17.15 0.98
N LEU A 996 -10.48 17.30 0.75
CA LEU A 996 -11.02 18.45 0.05
C LEU A 996 -10.84 19.74 0.85
N VAL A 997 -10.63 20.83 0.12
CA VAL A 997 -10.57 22.18 0.67
C VAL A 997 -11.99 22.68 0.97
N ASP A 998 -12.20 23.09 2.22
CA ASP A 998 -13.45 23.71 2.67
C ASP A 998 -13.68 25.09 2.02
N ILE A 999 -14.72 25.19 1.20
CA ILE A 999 -15.04 26.37 0.40
C ILE A 999 -15.32 27.60 1.28
N GLN A 1000 -16.16 27.46 2.31
CA GLN A 1000 -16.52 28.57 3.20
C GLN A 1000 -15.30 29.10 3.98
N THR A 1001 -14.40 28.22 4.42
CA THR A 1001 -13.16 28.58 5.11
C THR A 1001 -12.20 29.28 4.16
N PHE A 1002 -12.12 28.80 2.92
CA PHE A 1002 -11.33 29.41 1.86
C PHE A 1002 -11.84 30.82 1.51
N GLU A 1003 -13.14 31.00 1.33
CA GLU A 1003 -13.75 32.31 1.07
C GLU A 1003 -13.47 33.30 2.23
N LYS A 1004 -13.64 32.87 3.50
CA LYS A 1004 -13.35 33.69 4.69
C LYS A 1004 -11.88 34.17 4.75
N ARG A 1005 -10.92 33.34 4.35
CA ARG A 1005 -9.49 33.70 4.29
C ARG A 1005 -9.22 34.74 3.20
N ASN A 1006 -9.91 34.66 2.06
CA ASN A 1006 -9.74 35.57 0.94
C ASN A 1006 -10.44 36.94 1.12
N VAL A 1007 -11.53 37.02 1.91
CA VAL A 1007 -12.15 38.31 2.29
C VAL A 1007 -11.19 39.17 3.15
N GLY A 1008 -10.32 38.55 3.95
CA GLY A 1008 -9.36 39.24 4.85
C GLY A 1008 -8.23 39.98 4.15
N SER A 1009 -7.89 39.66 2.89
CA SER A 1009 -6.80 40.29 2.13
C SER A 1009 -7.24 41.49 1.26
N SER A 1010 -8.52 41.86 1.24
CA SER A 1010 -9.05 42.93 0.36
C SER A 1010 -8.82 44.37 0.86
N LYS A 1011 -7.98 44.62 1.87
CA LYS A 1011 -7.65 46.00 2.30
C LYS A 1011 -6.51 46.60 1.47
N LYS A 1012 -6.90 47.28 0.38
CA LYS A 1012 -6.22 48.39 -0.32
C LYS A 1012 -4.68 48.34 -0.31
N ALA A 1013 -4.08 47.68 -1.28
CA ALA A 1013 -2.69 47.95 -1.66
C ALA A 1013 -2.62 49.30 -2.40
N LYS A 1014 -2.18 50.35 -1.70
CA LYS A 1014 -1.64 51.56 -2.33
C LYS A 1014 -0.29 51.19 -2.95
N LEU A 1015 -0.11 51.52 -4.23
CA LEU A 1015 1.19 51.51 -4.92
C LEU A 1015 2.10 52.60 -4.34
N PRO A 1016 3.34 52.28 -3.92
CA PRO A 1016 4.43 53.24 -3.88
C PRO A 1016 5.53 52.79 -4.85
N GLY A 1017 5.77 53.59 -5.88
CA GLY A 1017 6.98 53.46 -6.69
C GLY A 1017 8.23 53.79 -5.87
N VAL A 1018 9.36 53.18 -6.23
CA VAL A 1018 10.71 53.80 -6.26
C VAL A 1018 11.67 52.88 -7.04
N GLU A 1019 12.24 53.48 -8.09
CA GLU A 1019 13.55 53.32 -8.74
C GLU A 1019 14.28 51.97 -8.81
N MET A 1020 14.48 51.55 -10.06
CA MET A 1020 15.53 50.63 -10.50
C MET A 1020 16.92 51.26 -10.34
N ARG A 1021 17.82 50.63 -9.58
CA ARG A 1021 19.27 50.78 -9.73
C ARG A 1021 20.00 49.45 -9.57
N GLY A 1022 20.75 49.08 -10.61
CA GLY A 1022 22.11 48.55 -10.43
C GLY A 1022 22.37 47.08 -10.79
N ALA A 1023 22.78 46.86 -12.05
CA ALA A 1023 23.92 46.04 -12.52
C ALA A 1023 24.04 44.57 -12.03
N LYS A 1024 23.82 43.59 -12.91
CA LYS A 1024 24.80 42.97 -13.86
C LYS A 1024 25.89 42.07 -13.23
N GLY A 1025 25.82 40.78 -13.58
CA GLY A 1025 26.95 39.85 -13.72
C GLY A 1025 27.36 39.17 -12.41
N PHE A 1026 27.27 37.85 -12.24
CA PHE A 1026 27.78 36.79 -13.12
C PHE A 1026 27.09 35.45 -12.85
N ALA A 1027 26.84 34.70 -13.92
CA ALA A 1027 26.46 33.29 -13.88
C ALA A 1027 27.65 32.39 -13.51
N LYS A 1028 27.40 31.32 -12.74
CA LYS A 1028 27.70 29.91 -13.10
C LYS A 1028 27.31 28.95 -11.96
N GLY A 1029 26.60 27.88 -12.34
CA GLY A 1029 26.20 26.73 -11.51
C GLY A 1029 24.90 27.01 -10.75
N SER A 1030 23.80 26.31 -10.98
CA SER A 1030 23.52 25.03 -11.65
C SER A 1030 22.11 25.06 -12.21
#